data_AF-A0A7V2UCH1-F1
#
_entry.id   AF-A0A7V2UCH1-F1
#
_cell.length_a   1.000
_cell.length_b   1.000
_cell.length_c   1.000
_cell.angle_alpha   90.00
_cell.angle_beta   90.00
_cell.angle_gamma   90.00
#
_symmetry.space_group_name_H-M   'P 1'
#
loop_
_entity.id
_entity.type
_entity.pdbx_description
1 polymer ?
#
loop_
_entity_poly.entity_id
_entity_poly.type
_entity_poly.pdbx_seq_one_letter_code
_entity_poly.pdbx_strand_id
1 'polypeptide(L)'
;MMVRSAAIAVLSAALAAPPPGAEPDTYDEFSRFCAQHFSAQREEEMPRAFGRELSAVEGSLWQHVSEASACFAWQTNLPAKSCVEYGTTTAYGQKTPEPERCFSLHLHHLKGLKPDTVYHYRLVATDERGHRLASPDATFTTRKLTNAVRIPTDVPGPPFVLDKPNTTYLVTRDLAADGTAISIAASGITLDLGGHTVVYDEKRDTANEGACAVRGHKSRGIGLAGVKVLNGHLRRGNGGSATEKAWDTLYNPIFFSKPSGLELAGLDVDYDGCQVVAIALIIRGEKVDLHHNVFLDRGSALFNRHLGMDAVCFAAQNSRCHHNLIKRTRHRGINAFQSNEVFANEIYIDSYATNSYGIMYYSQQDAAGLDLHHNRIFGTGYHPVGIGSGQGYRDVRVHHNYIQMQGTRAEARWTGGQGGGDDPGQLHPVNGVRLQRPRGEIEHADNVIVARGSGAGCLMRCLWLVPDEKVGPGIVFRSNRLKLIAEDGLAEGYALSCGGTPIPPDATTLRHTVRLERNTVITNLCHVQFGDNYSHGGCYLFHGNEFIKVGADPRYRTIRLGWKGWKYETFGHMFLDSTFQGGAGYDSVSFDGAQRGRYDFTVAWSLNLKAPAGAVLVLKNKAGQEWFHDKMPATGQLTLPMPEFDRTRDGKTPLAPHTLTVTHGGKTTTRQLTGDGPTSLDLSGL
;
A
#
# COMPACT_ATOMS: atom_id res chain seq x y z
N MET A 1 -11.26 -19.00 -40.96
CA MET A 1 -11.70 -20.30 -40.39
C MET A 1 -10.44 -21.14 -40.23
N MET A 2 -10.24 -21.77 -39.06
CA MET A 2 -9.02 -22.49 -38.61
C MET A 2 -7.76 -21.66 -38.32
N VAL A 3 -7.80 -20.80 -37.29
CA VAL A 3 -6.77 -20.66 -36.23
C VAL A 3 -7.44 -19.97 -35.01
N ARG A 4 -8.37 -20.66 -34.36
CA ARG A 4 -9.03 -20.23 -33.10
C ARG A 4 -9.38 -21.47 -32.28
N SER A 5 -8.38 -22.13 -31.68
CA SER A 5 -8.66 -23.26 -30.75
C SER A 5 -7.54 -23.53 -29.73
N ALA A 6 -6.78 -22.53 -29.28
CA ALA A 6 -5.72 -22.75 -28.27
C ALA A 6 -5.90 -21.96 -26.95
N ALA A 7 -7.01 -21.23 -26.77
CA ALA A 7 -7.20 -20.37 -25.59
C ALA A 7 -8.40 -20.77 -24.68
N ILE A 8 -9.10 -21.87 -24.94
CA ILE A 8 -10.28 -22.31 -24.15
C ILE A 8 -10.24 -23.83 -23.89
N ALA A 9 -9.08 -24.39 -23.57
CA ALA A 9 -8.97 -25.80 -23.23
C ALA A 9 -7.84 -26.11 -22.24
N VAL A 10 -7.90 -25.50 -21.05
CA VAL A 10 -7.28 -26.04 -19.82
C VAL A 10 -8.23 -25.74 -18.65
N LEU A 11 -9.39 -26.38 -18.67
CA LEU A 11 -10.35 -26.37 -17.55
C LEU A 11 -11.15 -27.68 -17.59
N SER A 12 -10.42 -28.79 -17.42
CA SER A 12 -11.03 -30.08 -17.06
C SER A 12 -9.96 -31.01 -16.47
N ALA A 13 -9.55 -30.72 -15.24
CA ALA A 13 -8.99 -31.74 -14.36
C ALA A 13 -10.04 -31.99 -13.27
N ALA A 14 -10.55 -33.22 -13.23
CA ALA A 14 -11.61 -33.66 -12.34
C ALA A 14 -11.20 -33.52 -10.88
N LEU A 15 -11.76 -32.52 -10.20
CA LEU A 15 -11.91 -32.48 -8.76
C LEU A 15 -13.41 -32.59 -8.48
N ALA A 16 -13.76 -33.33 -7.42
CA ALA A 16 -15.15 -33.55 -7.01
C ALA A 16 -15.93 -32.22 -7.02
N ALA A 17 -17.20 -32.28 -7.45
CA ALA A 17 -18.06 -31.10 -7.47
C ALA A 17 -18.02 -30.44 -6.07
N PRO A 18 -17.74 -29.14 -5.98
CA PRO A 18 -17.70 -28.44 -4.70
C PRO A 18 -19.07 -28.59 -4.01
N PRO A 19 -19.12 -28.67 -2.66
CA PRO A 19 -20.38 -28.77 -1.95
C PRO A 19 -21.29 -27.58 -2.29
N PRO A 20 -22.63 -27.73 -2.20
CA PRO A 20 -23.55 -26.65 -2.51
C PRO A 20 -23.22 -25.39 -1.69
N GLY A 21 -22.84 -24.31 -2.36
CA GLY A 21 -22.43 -23.04 -1.73
C GLY A 21 -20.93 -22.82 -1.55
N ALA A 22 -20.07 -23.76 -1.94
CA ALA A 22 -18.62 -23.53 -1.98
C ALA A 22 -18.23 -22.69 -3.19
N GLU A 23 -17.58 -21.56 -2.90
CA GLU A 23 -16.99 -20.65 -3.89
C GLU A 23 -15.81 -21.31 -4.60
N PRO A 24 -15.60 -21.09 -5.91
CA PRO A 24 -14.41 -21.58 -6.59
C PRO A 24 -13.17 -20.88 -6.01
N ASP A 25 -12.21 -21.68 -5.56
CA ASP A 25 -10.87 -21.22 -5.20
C ASP A 25 -10.11 -20.85 -6.48
N THR A 26 -9.71 -19.58 -6.56
CA THR A 26 -9.01 -19.00 -7.73
C THR A 26 -7.56 -18.66 -7.41
N TYR A 27 -7.06 -19.08 -6.24
CA TYR A 27 -5.74 -18.70 -5.77
C TYR A 27 -4.63 -19.18 -6.71
N ASP A 28 -4.71 -20.39 -7.26
CA ASP A 28 -3.68 -20.93 -8.16
C ASP A 28 -3.56 -20.13 -9.47
N GLU A 29 -4.69 -19.63 -10.00
CA GLU A 29 -4.72 -18.73 -11.16
C GLU A 29 -4.08 -17.39 -10.83
N PHE A 30 -4.45 -16.81 -9.68
CA PHE A 30 -3.85 -15.58 -9.19
C PHE A 30 -2.34 -15.75 -8.91
N SER A 31 -1.92 -16.92 -8.40
CA SER A 31 -0.53 -17.25 -8.12
C SER A 31 0.31 -17.24 -9.39
N ARG A 32 -0.19 -17.88 -10.45
CA ARG A 32 0.41 -17.84 -11.79
C ARG A 32 0.45 -16.42 -12.37
N PHE A 33 -0.62 -15.64 -12.20
CA PHE A 33 -0.63 -14.23 -12.62
C PHE A 33 0.47 -13.43 -11.94
N CYS A 34 0.62 -13.53 -10.61
CA CYS A 34 1.67 -12.81 -9.89
C CYS A 34 3.07 -13.22 -10.33
N ALA A 35 3.32 -14.52 -10.53
CA ALA A 35 4.61 -14.99 -11.03
C ALA A 35 4.95 -14.42 -12.43
N GLN A 36 3.94 -14.13 -13.25
CA GLN A 36 4.13 -13.55 -14.57
C GLN A 36 4.31 -12.02 -14.56
N HIS A 37 3.71 -11.31 -13.61
CA HIS A 37 3.61 -9.84 -13.65
C HIS A 37 4.41 -9.12 -12.57
N PHE A 38 4.68 -9.76 -11.42
CA PHE A 38 5.34 -9.14 -10.26
C PHE A 38 6.76 -9.67 -10.03
N SER A 39 7.41 -10.07 -11.13
CA SER A 39 8.77 -10.61 -11.17
C SER A 39 9.83 -9.48 -11.16
N ALA A 40 10.90 -9.68 -10.40
CA ALA A 40 12.07 -8.80 -10.33
C ALA A 40 12.86 -8.72 -11.65
N GLN A 41 12.78 -9.75 -12.51
CA GLN A 41 13.34 -9.78 -13.86
C GLN A 41 12.58 -8.88 -14.83
N ARG A 42 11.27 -8.68 -14.61
CA ARG A 42 10.40 -7.93 -15.53
C ARG A 42 10.28 -6.45 -15.19
N GLU A 43 10.48 -6.09 -13.92
CA GLU A 43 10.36 -4.72 -13.46
C GLU A 43 11.66 -4.24 -12.79
N GLU A 44 12.49 -3.55 -13.57
CA GLU A 44 13.80 -3.00 -13.18
C GLU A 44 13.74 -2.05 -11.96
N GLU A 45 12.57 -1.47 -11.67
CA GLU A 45 12.41 -0.64 -10.47
C GLU A 45 12.53 -1.46 -9.16
N MET A 46 12.24 -2.76 -9.18
CA MET A 46 12.41 -3.64 -8.02
C MET A 46 13.89 -3.87 -7.65
N PRO A 47 14.76 -4.38 -8.55
CA PRO A 47 16.18 -4.51 -8.23
C PRO A 47 16.89 -3.16 -8.06
N ARG A 48 16.37 -2.06 -8.62
CA ARG A 48 16.84 -0.70 -8.29
C ARG A 48 16.56 -0.35 -6.83
N ALA A 49 15.37 -0.66 -6.33
CA ALA A 49 14.95 -0.34 -4.97
C ALA A 49 15.61 -1.23 -3.91
N PHE A 50 15.86 -2.50 -4.23
CA PHE A 50 16.29 -3.51 -3.23
C PHE A 50 17.66 -4.14 -3.48
N GLY A 51 18.35 -3.71 -4.53
CA GLY A 51 19.60 -4.32 -4.98
C GLY A 51 19.36 -5.46 -5.98
N ARG A 52 20.39 -5.75 -6.78
CA ARG A 52 20.34 -6.76 -7.86
C ARG A 52 20.69 -8.16 -7.40
N GLU A 53 21.54 -8.29 -6.38
CA GLU A 53 21.97 -9.59 -5.86
C GLU A 53 20.98 -10.09 -4.81
N LEU A 54 20.67 -11.38 -4.84
CA LEU A 54 19.82 -12.00 -3.81
C LEU A 54 20.59 -12.03 -2.48
N SER A 55 20.01 -11.43 -1.44
CA SER A 55 20.55 -11.41 -0.08
C SER A 55 19.45 -11.55 0.97
N ALA A 56 19.83 -12.01 2.15
CA ALA A 56 18.98 -11.92 3.33
C ALA A 56 18.95 -10.46 3.81
N VAL A 57 17.80 -9.96 4.22
CA VAL A 57 17.70 -8.65 4.88
C VAL A 57 18.24 -8.79 6.29
N GLU A 58 19.25 -8.00 6.63
CA GLU A 58 19.87 -8.02 7.95
C GLU A 58 18.85 -7.72 9.05
N GLY A 59 18.95 -8.44 10.18
CA GLY A 59 18.04 -8.26 11.31
C GLY A 59 16.60 -8.78 11.10
N SER A 60 16.27 -9.33 9.92
CA SER A 60 14.92 -9.83 9.63
C SER A 60 14.60 -11.23 10.20
N LEU A 61 15.60 -11.94 10.72
CA LEU A 61 15.40 -13.28 11.28
C LEU A 61 14.62 -13.19 12.61
N TRP A 62 13.44 -13.79 12.62
CA TRP A 62 12.65 -14.06 13.81
C TRP A 62 12.51 -15.56 14.01
N GLN A 63 12.54 -16.01 15.26
CA GLN A 63 12.31 -17.41 15.60
C GLN A 63 11.48 -17.56 16.88
N HIS A 64 10.60 -18.55 16.89
CA HIS A 64 9.93 -19.04 18.09
C HIS A 64 10.23 -20.52 18.26
N VAL A 65 10.87 -20.89 19.37
CA VAL A 65 11.22 -22.29 19.67
C VAL A 65 10.31 -22.82 20.76
N SER A 66 9.60 -23.91 20.45
CA SER A 66 8.66 -24.59 21.35
C SER A 66 9.25 -25.91 21.87
N GLU A 67 8.41 -26.75 22.46
CA GLU A 67 8.82 -28.05 23.02
C GLU A 67 9.12 -29.10 21.95
N ALA A 68 8.25 -29.23 20.95
CA ALA A 68 8.37 -30.22 19.88
C ALA A 68 8.30 -29.58 18.47
N SER A 69 8.48 -28.26 18.40
CA SER A 69 8.41 -27.49 17.17
C SER A 69 9.27 -26.21 17.24
N ALA A 70 9.54 -25.63 16.09
CA ALA A 70 10.13 -24.31 15.96
C ALA A 70 9.51 -23.59 14.76
N CYS A 71 9.44 -22.27 14.81
CA CYS A 71 8.97 -21.43 13.73
C CYS A 71 10.06 -20.42 13.37
N PHE A 72 10.37 -20.30 12.09
CA PHE A 72 11.36 -19.38 11.55
C PHE A 72 10.71 -18.45 10.55
N ALA A 73 10.96 -17.15 10.70
CA ALA A 73 10.57 -16.16 9.73
C ALA A 73 11.77 -15.28 9.37
N TRP A 74 11.87 -14.92 8.10
CA TRP A 74 12.98 -14.10 7.60
C TRP A 74 12.60 -13.44 6.28
N GLN A 75 13.41 -12.47 5.86
CA GLN A 75 13.17 -11.71 4.64
C GLN A 75 14.36 -11.79 3.68
N THR A 76 14.07 -11.93 2.39
CA THR A 76 15.03 -11.70 1.30
C THR A 76 14.78 -10.34 0.64
N ASN A 77 15.84 -9.71 0.16
CA ASN A 77 15.73 -8.41 -0.51
C ASN A 77 14.93 -8.49 -1.82
N LEU A 78 15.00 -9.61 -2.52
CA LEU A 78 14.24 -9.93 -3.74
C LEU A 78 13.33 -11.14 -3.52
N PRO A 79 12.24 -11.28 -4.31
CA PRO A 79 11.37 -12.45 -4.24
C PRO A 79 12.12 -13.76 -4.52
N ALA A 80 11.93 -14.75 -3.66
CA ALA A 80 12.52 -16.07 -3.76
C ALA A 80 11.59 -17.17 -3.24
N LYS A 81 11.85 -18.42 -3.63
CA LYS A 81 11.35 -19.59 -2.91
C LYS A 81 12.31 -19.93 -1.79
N SER A 82 11.82 -20.13 -0.58
CA SER A 82 12.66 -20.45 0.57
C SER A 82 12.28 -21.74 1.25
N CYS A 83 13.22 -22.27 2.02
CA CYS A 83 13.06 -23.43 2.89
C CYS A 83 14.08 -23.36 4.03
N VAL A 84 13.81 -24.10 5.10
CA VAL A 84 14.74 -24.35 6.20
C VAL A 84 15.21 -25.79 6.09
N GLU A 85 16.51 -26.00 5.94
CA GLU A 85 17.14 -27.31 6.10
C GLU A 85 17.56 -27.46 7.56
N TYR A 86 17.19 -28.56 8.22
CA TYR A 86 17.44 -28.74 9.66
C TYR A 86 17.66 -30.21 10.06
N GLY A 87 18.30 -30.42 11.22
CA GLY A 87 18.47 -31.74 11.83
C GLY A 87 19.38 -31.73 13.06
N THR A 88 19.66 -32.88 13.66
CA THR A 88 20.49 -32.97 14.88
C THR A 88 22.00 -32.87 14.61
N THR A 89 22.40 -32.71 13.35
CA THR A 89 23.79 -32.55 12.90
C THR A 89 23.83 -31.58 11.72
N THR A 90 25.02 -31.11 11.34
CA THR A 90 25.24 -30.25 10.16
C THR A 90 24.91 -30.91 8.82
N ALA A 91 24.58 -32.21 8.80
CA ALA A 91 24.03 -32.87 7.62
C ALA A 91 22.53 -32.53 7.41
N TYR A 92 21.87 -31.92 8.41
CA TYR A 92 20.44 -31.58 8.45
C TYR A 92 19.52 -32.80 8.23
N GLY A 93 19.35 -33.25 6.99
CA GLY A 93 18.56 -34.43 6.65
C GLY A 93 17.04 -34.20 6.62
N GLN A 94 16.56 -33.03 7.07
CA GLN A 94 15.17 -32.59 6.90
C GLN A 94 15.13 -31.22 6.22
N LYS A 95 14.02 -30.93 5.54
CA LYS A 95 13.77 -29.69 4.80
C LYS A 95 12.28 -29.32 4.87
N THR A 96 11.97 -28.05 5.12
CA THR A 96 10.58 -27.55 5.01
C THR A 96 10.16 -27.43 3.54
N PRO A 97 8.85 -27.51 3.23
CA PRO A 97 8.37 -27.32 1.87
C PRO A 97 8.67 -25.91 1.35
N GLU A 98 8.92 -25.82 0.05
CA GLU A 98 9.05 -24.53 -0.63
C GLU A 98 7.67 -23.95 -0.98
N PRO A 99 7.53 -22.61 -1.02
CA PRO A 99 6.27 -21.98 -1.39
C PRO A 99 5.94 -22.17 -2.88
N GLU A 100 4.65 -22.01 -3.18
CA GLU A 100 4.08 -22.12 -4.52
C GLU A 100 4.70 -21.14 -5.52
N ARG A 101 4.99 -19.90 -5.09
CA ARG A 101 5.65 -18.85 -5.86
C ARG A 101 6.72 -18.13 -5.04
N CYS A 102 7.46 -17.23 -5.68
CA CYS A 102 8.46 -16.42 -5.00
C CYS A 102 7.80 -15.35 -4.13
N PHE A 103 8.31 -15.19 -2.90
CA PHE A 103 7.94 -14.14 -1.96
C PHE A 103 9.20 -13.51 -1.38
N SER A 104 9.09 -12.33 -0.77
CA SER A 104 10.20 -11.70 -0.07
C SER A 104 10.19 -12.02 1.43
N LEU A 105 8.99 -12.20 2.00
CA LEU A 105 8.79 -12.67 3.36
C LEU A 105 8.57 -14.18 3.39
N HIS A 106 9.21 -14.84 4.36
CA HIS A 106 9.22 -16.29 4.49
C HIS A 106 8.82 -16.70 5.90
N LEU A 107 7.98 -17.74 6.02
CA LEU A 107 7.58 -18.34 7.29
C LEU A 107 7.65 -19.86 7.16
N HIS A 108 8.30 -20.53 8.11
CA HIS A 108 8.56 -21.96 8.10
C HIS A 108 8.32 -22.58 9.47
N HIS A 109 7.45 -23.58 9.54
CA HIS A 109 7.18 -24.36 10.75
C HIS A 109 7.89 -25.71 10.69
N LEU A 110 8.64 -26.02 11.73
CA LEU A 110 9.29 -27.31 11.96
C LEU A 110 8.49 -28.04 13.04
N LYS A 111 8.15 -29.31 12.82
CA LYS A 111 7.34 -30.13 13.74
C LYS A 111 7.99 -31.47 14.01
N GLY A 112 7.51 -32.17 15.04
CA GLY A 112 7.99 -33.51 15.38
C GLY A 112 9.41 -33.52 15.93
N LEU A 113 9.85 -32.39 16.51
CA LEU A 113 11.16 -32.28 17.12
C LEU A 113 11.16 -32.95 18.50
N LYS A 114 12.32 -33.46 18.92
CA LYS A 114 12.50 -33.99 20.27
C LYS A 114 12.64 -32.82 21.24
N PRO A 115 12.00 -32.85 22.41
CA PRO A 115 12.24 -31.86 23.47
C PRO A 115 13.68 -31.87 23.96
N ASP A 116 14.14 -30.74 24.50
CA ASP A 116 15.47 -30.58 25.11
C ASP A 116 16.62 -31.09 24.20
N THR A 117 16.54 -30.77 22.91
CA THR A 117 17.44 -31.29 21.87
C THR A 117 17.98 -30.15 21.02
N VAL A 118 19.30 -30.17 20.76
CA VAL A 118 19.95 -29.23 19.84
C VAL A 118 19.71 -29.66 18.39
N TYR A 119 19.29 -28.70 17.57
CA TYR A 119 19.14 -28.83 16.13
C TYR A 119 20.05 -27.82 15.43
N HIS A 120 20.70 -28.26 14.37
CA HIS A 120 21.37 -27.44 13.37
C HIS A 120 20.35 -27.06 12.29
N TYR A 121 20.47 -25.85 11.74
CA TYR A 121 19.67 -25.39 10.63
C TYR A 121 20.44 -24.43 9.72
N ARG A 122 19.95 -24.29 8.48
CA ARG A 122 20.28 -23.17 7.60
C ARG A 122 19.06 -22.71 6.81
N LEU A 123 19.00 -21.41 6.56
CA LEU A 123 18.00 -20.77 5.73
C LEU A 123 18.48 -20.83 4.28
N VAL A 124 17.63 -21.27 3.36
CA VAL A 124 17.94 -21.37 1.94
C VAL A 124 16.87 -20.66 1.15
N ALA A 125 17.29 -19.87 0.16
CA ALA A 125 16.39 -19.21 -0.79
C ALA A 125 16.92 -19.33 -2.21
N THR A 126 16.03 -19.46 -3.18
CA THR A 126 16.34 -19.42 -4.62
C THR A 126 15.41 -18.43 -5.30
N ASP A 127 15.97 -17.40 -5.93
CA ASP A 127 15.16 -16.44 -6.68
C ASP A 127 14.67 -16.99 -8.02
N GLU A 128 13.82 -16.24 -8.69
CA GLU A 128 13.30 -16.58 -10.01
C GLU A 128 14.36 -16.66 -11.12
N ARG A 129 15.59 -16.15 -10.89
CA ARG A 129 16.75 -16.28 -11.80
C ARG A 129 17.55 -17.56 -11.55
N GLY A 130 17.19 -18.33 -10.51
CA GLY A 130 17.94 -19.51 -10.08
C GLY A 130 19.15 -19.19 -9.21
N HIS A 131 19.32 -17.93 -8.76
CA HIS A 131 20.38 -17.60 -7.82
C HIS A 131 20.03 -18.14 -6.44
N ARG A 132 20.93 -18.94 -5.87
CA ARG A 132 20.74 -19.59 -4.58
C ARG A 132 21.50 -18.88 -3.48
N LEU A 133 20.80 -18.54 -2.41
CA LEU A 133 21.31 -18.05 -1.13
C LEU A 133 21.21 -19.18 -0.09
N ALA A 134 22.25 -19.34 0.72
CA ALA A 134 22.19 -20.16 1.93
C ALA A 134 22.88 -19.43 3.09
N SER A 135 22.26 -19.43 4.27
CA SER A 135 22.91 -18.94 5.48
C SER A 135 24.04 -19.88 5.90
N PRO A 136 24.98 -19.39 6.73
CA PRO A 136 25.83 -20.26 7.55
C PRO A 136 24.99 -21.23 8.40
N ASP A 137 25.63 -22.29 8.88
CA ASP A 137 25.06 -23.17 9.90
C ASP A 137 24.77 -22.39 11.18
N ALA A 138 23.60 -22.62 11.76
CA ALA A 138 23.20 -22.08 13.05
C ALA A 138 22.49 -23.18 13.85
N THR A 139 22.31 -22.97 15.15
CA THR A 139 21.64 -23.93 16.02
C THR A 139 20.50 -23.31 16.82
N PHE A 140 19.56 -24.15 17.21
CA PHE A 140 18.55 -23.85 18.22
C PHE A 140 18.32 -25.07 19.10
N THR A 141 17.83 -24.86 20.33
CA THR A 141 17.52 -25.94 21.27
C THR A 141 16.05 -25.92 21.59
N THR A 142 15.35 -27.02 21.30
CA THR A 142 13.95 -27.20 21.70
C THR A 142 13.80 -27.12 23.22
N ARG A 143 12.68 -26.59 23.68
CA ARG A 143 12.45 -26.36 25.11
C ARG A 143 11.85 -27.60 25.78
N LYS A 144 11.89 -27.62 27.11
CA LYS A 144 11.04 -28.51 27.92
C LYS A 144 10.08 -27.65 28.72
N LEU A 145 8.80 -27.62 28.35
CA LEU A 145 7.81 -26.74 28.96
C LEU A 145 7.12 -27.47 30.12
N THR A 146 7.79 -27.53 31.27
CA THR A 146 7.34 -28.29 32.45
C THR A 146 6.05 -27.74 33.08
N ASN A 147 5.79 -26.44 32.96
CA ASN A 147 4.64 -25.77 33.57
C ASN A 147 3.57 -25.37 32.55
N ALA A 148 3.69 -25.81 31.28
CA ALA A 148 2.68 -25.51 30.27
C ALA A 148 1.46 -26.41 30.44
N VAL A 149 0.26 -25.82 30.33
CA VAL A 149 -1.02 -26.53 30.27
C VAL A 149 -1.22 -27.05 28.85
N ARG A 150 -1.49 -28.34 28.68
CA ARG A 150 -1.56 -29.00 27.37
C ARG A 150 -2.99 -29.01 26.83
N ILE A 151 -3.16 -28.58 25.59
CA ILE A 151 -4.43 -28.69 24.87
C ILE A 151 -4.31 -29.83 23.84
N PRO A 152 -5.23 -30.81 23.83
CA PRO A 152 -6.49 -30.87 24.60
C PRO A 152 -6.43 -31.68 25.91
N THR A 153 -5.27 -32.18 26.32
CA THR A 153 -5.16 -33.12 27.45
C THR A 153 -5.64 -32.55 28.78
N ASP A 154 -5.26 -31.32 29.10
CA ASP A 154 -5.49 -30.67 30.40
C ASP A 154 -6.67 -29.70 30.39
N VAL A 155 -7.26 -29.44 29.22
CA VAL A 155 -8.33 -28.45 29.02
C VAL A 155 -9.49 -29.11 28.26
N PRO A 156 -10.69 -29.20 28.84
CA PRO A 156 -11.86 -29.68 28.12
C PRO A 156 -12.30 -28.69 27.04
N GLY A 157 -12.89 -29.20 25.96
CA GLY A 157 -13.35 -28.40 24.82
C GLY A 157 -13.64 -29.28 23.60
N PRO A 158 -13.96 -28.69 22.44
CA PRO A 158 -14.05 -27.25 22.15
C PRO A 158 -15.35 -26.56 22.67
N PRO A 159 -15.36 -25.23 22.89
CA PRO A 159 -14.19 -24.35 22.88
C PRO A 159 -13.26 -24.66 24.06
N PHE A 160 -11.95 -24.73 23.83
CA PHE A 160 -10.95 -24.82 24.88
C PHE A 160 -10.82 -23.45 25.55
N VAL A 161 -11.17 -23.34 26.82
CA VAL A 161 -11.19 -22.06 27.56
C VAL A 161 -9.89 -21.87 28.33
N LEU A 162 -9.15 -20.79 28.02
CA LEU A 162 -7.89 -20.43 28.66
C LEU A 162 -8.14 -19.35 29.72
N ASP A 163 -8.35 -19.77 30.96
CA ASP A 163 -8.80 -18.92 32.07
C ASP A 163 -7.77 -18.73 33.20
N LYS A 164 -6.64 -19.44 33.15
CA LYS A 164 -5.53 -19.27 34.12
C LYS A 164 -4.60 -18.11 33.71
N PRO A 165 -4.52 -16.99 34.45
CA PRO A 165 -3.64 -15.88 34.10
C PRO A 165 -2.16 -16.27 34.04
N ASN A 166 -1.35 -15.52 33.29
CA ASN A 166 0.12 -15.68 33.22
C ASN A 166 0.59 -17.11 32.89
N THR A 167 -0.21 -17.85 32.11
CA THR A 167 0.01 -19.27 31.85
C THR A 167 0.34 -19.50 30.38
N THR A 168 1.29 -20.40 30.13
CA THR A 168 1.55 -20.94 28.79
C THR A 168 0.64 -22.13 28.53
N TYR A 169 -0.13 -22.07 27.45
CA TYR A 169 -0.90 -23.18 26.91
C TYR A 169 -0.21 -23.68 25.65
N LEU A 170 0.06 -24.98 25.59
CA LEU A 170 0.68 -25.63 24.44
C LEU A 170 -0.33 -26.57 23.78
N VAL A 171 -0.63 -26.33 22.51
CA VAL A 171 -1.35 -27.30 21.68
C VAL A 171 -0.38 -28.42 21.29
N THR A 172 -0.75 -29.67 21.54
CA THR A 172 0.13 -30.84 21.35
C THR A 172 -0.27 -31.75 20.18
N ARG A 173 -1.40 -31.46 19.54
CA ARG A 173 -1.91 -32.13 18.35
C ARG A 173 -2.88 -31.22 17.61
N ASP A 174 -3.17 -31.55 16.36
CA ASP A 174 -4.15 -30.80 15.58
C ASP A 174 -5.54 -30.86 16.25
N LEU A 175 -6.28 -29.75 16.17
CA LEU A 175 -7.59 -29.56 16.79
C LEU A 175 -8.65 -29.31 15.72
N ALA A 176 -9.88 -29.74 16.00
CA ALA A 176 -11.04 -29.45 15.17
C ALA A 176 -12.23 -29.09 16.06
N ALA A 177 -13.01 -28.10 15.65
CA ALA A 177 -14.22 -27.65 16.35
C ALA A 177 -15.34 -27.34 15.35
N ASP A 178 -16.56 -27.77 15.68
CA ASP A 178 -17.75 -27.42 14.91
C ASP A 178 -18.00 -25.88 14.94
N GLY A 179 -17.64 -25.19 16.03
CA GLY A 179 -17.76 -23.73 16.16
C GLY A 179 -16.42 -23.07 16.51
N THR A 180 -16.39 -22.24 17.56
CA THR A 180 -15.14 -21.65 18.07
C THR A 180 -14.23 -22.71 18.71
N ALA A 181 -12.97 -22.78 18.30
CA ALA A 181 -12.03 -23.78 18.81
C ALA A 181 -11.38 -23.37 20.14
N ILE A 182 -10.85 -22.14 20.25
CA ILE A 182 -10.11 -21.67 21.42
C ILE A 182 -10.65 -20.32 21.90
N SER A 183 -10.94 -20.22 23.20
CA SER A 183 -11.43 -18.99 23.85
C SER A 183 -10.48 -18.53 24.96
N ILE A 184 -9.84 -17.38 24.78
CA ILE A 184 -8.95 -16.75 25.76
C ILE A 184 -9.77 -15.89 26.71
N ALA A 185 -9.67 -16.20 28.01
CA ALA A 185 -10.49 -15.60 29.07
C ALA A 185 -9.65 -14.95 30.19
N ALA A 186 -8.32 -14.96 30.11
CA ALA A 186 -7.42 -14.35 31.08
C ALA A 186 -6.26 -13.58 30.44
N SER A 187 -5.66 -12.67 31.21
CA SER A 187 -4.47 -11.89 30.82
C SER A 187 -3.17 -12.66 31.04
N GLY A 188 -2.10 -12.26 30.35
CA GLY A 188 -0.78 -12.88 30.45
C GLY A 188 -0.70 -14.27 29.80
N ILE A 189 -1.69 -14.64 28.99
CA ILE A 189 -1.74 -15.94 28.32
C ILE A 189 -0.72 -15.98 27.19
N THR A 190 0.12 -17.02 27.16
CA THR A 190 0.85 -17.41 25.95
C THR A 190 0.21 -18.66 25.39
N LEU A 191 -0.48 -18.54 24.26
CA LEU A 191 -0.98 -19.66 23.48
C LEU A 191 0.06 -20.01 22.41
N ASP A 192 0.81 -21.08 22.64
CA ASP A 192 1.70 -21.69 21.65
C ASP A 192 0.94 -22.82 20.95
N LEU A 193 0.68 -22.66 19.65
CA LEU A 193 -0.01 -23.67 18.87
C LEU A 193 0.90 -24.86 18.50
N GLY A 194 2.19 -24.82 18.84
CA GLY A 194 3.10 -25.96 18.69
C GLY A 194 3.34 -26.38 17.23
N GLY A 195 3.05 -25.52 16.26
CA GLY A 195 3.04 -25.83 14.83
C GLY A 195 1.80 -26.62 14.40
N HIS A 196 0.81 -26.82 15.28
CA HIS A 196 -0.39 -27.60 14.98
C HIS A 196 -1.46 -26.80 14.24
N THR A 197 -2.33 -27.54 13.58
CA THR A 197 -3.49 -26.97 12.87
C THR A 197 -4.66 -26.87 13.82
N VAL A 198 -5.31 -25.71 13.86
CA VAL A 198 -6.60 -25.50 14.54
C VAL A 198 -7.66 -25.26 13.47
N VAL A 199 -8.58 -26.21 13.34
CA VAL A 199 -9.72 -26.11 12.44
C VAL A 199 -10.96 -25.64 13.21
N TYR A 200 -11.61 -24.60 12.70
CA TYR A 200 -12.85 -24.03 13.26
C TYR A 200 -13.96 -24.07 12.21
N ASP A 201 -15.22 -23.96 12.62
CA ASP A 201 -16.36 -24.02 11.69
C ASP A 201 -16.36 -25.32 10.86
N GLU A 202 -16.15 -26.49 11.48
CA GLU A 202 -16.23 -27.79 10.77
C GLU A 202 -17.64 -28.16 10.33
N LYS A 203 -18.65 -27.69 11.06
CA LYS A 203 -20.06 -27.82 10.70
C LYS A 203 -20.73 -26.47 10.86
N ARG A 204 -21.73 -26.22 10.02
CA ARG A 204 -22.45 -24.95 10.01
C ARG A 204 -22.99 -24.62 11.40
N ASP A 205 -22.34 -23.69 12.09
CA ASP A 205 -22.85 -23.11 13.32
C ASP A 205 -23.83 -21.98 12.99
N THR A 206 -25.07 -22.08 13.49
CA THR A 206 -26.09 -21.03 13.38
C THR A 206 -26.32 -20.28 14.70
N ALA A 207 -25.51 -20.55 15.74
CA ALA A 207 -25.63 -19.90 17.03
C ALA A 207 -25.18 -18.43 16.99
N ASN A 208 -25.71 -17.63 17.92
CA ASN A 208 -25.61 -16.16 17.97
C ASN A 208 -24.20 -15.59 18.28
N GLU A 209 -23.14 -16.38 18.21
CA GLU A 209 -21.78 -15.90 18.50
C GLU A 209 -20.74 -16.16 17.40
N GLY A 210 -21.09 -16.88 16.32
CA GLY A 210 -20.16 -17.23 15.23
C GLY A 210 -19.02 -18.18 15.63
N ALA A 211 -18.11 -18.47 14.69
CA ALA A 211 -17.01 -19.43 14.87
C ALA A 211 -15.62 -18.80 14.62
N CYS A 212 -14.68 -19.00 15.55
CA CYS A 212 -13.28 -18.56 15.42
C CYS A 212 -12.30 -19.69 15.72
N ALA A 213 -11.12 -19.68 15.12
CA ALA A 213 -10.03 -20.54 15.58
C ALA A 213 -9.54 -20.07 16.97
N VAL A 214 -9.30 -18.77 17.11
CA VAL A 214 -8.92 -18.14 18.38
C VAL A 214 -9.76 -16.90 18.63
N ARG A 215 -10.39 -16.85 19.81
CA ARG A 215 -11.24 -15.75 20.26
C ARG A 215 -10.76 -15.18 21.59
N GLY A 216 -10.61 -13.87 21.68
CA GLY A 216 -10.50 -13.12 22.93
C GLY A 216 -11.64 -12.11 23.06
N HIS A 217 -12.65 -12.38 23.89
CA HIS A 217 -13.88 -11.57 23.95
C HIS A 217 -14.19 -11.05 25.37
N LYS A 218 -14.85 -9.88 25.42
CA LYS A 218 -15.16 -9.09 26.63
C LYS A 218 -16.41 -9.54 27.40
N SER A 219 -17.05 -10.67 27.05
CA SER A 219 -18.31 -11.11 27.69
C SER A 219 -18.19 -11.44 29.19
N ARG A 220 -17.01 -11.26 29.80
CA ARG A 220 -16.77 -11.44 31.24
C ARG A 220 -16.10 -10.25 31.95
N GLY A 221 -16.16 -9.04 31.41
CA GLY A 221 -15.70 -7.84 32.14
C GLY A 221 -14.18 -7.72 32.36
N ILE A 222 -13.38 -8.63 31.79
CA ILE A 222 -11.91 -8.63 31.88
C ILE A 222 -11.35 -7.95 30.62
N GLY A 223 -10.48 -6.95 30.80
CA GLY A 223 -9.62 -6.47 29.72
C GLY A 223 -8.46 -7.47 29.51
N LEU A 224 -8.31 -7.99 28.30
CA LEU A 224 -7.24 -8.94 27.98
C LEU A 224 -5.93 -8.16 27.75
N ALA A 225 -4.97 -8.37 28.64
CA ALA A 225 -3.67 -7.71 28.60
C ALA A 225 -2.53 -8.74 28.46
N GLY A 226 -1.50 -8.44 27.68
CA GLY A 226 -0.29 -9.27 27.60
C GLY A 226 -0.52 -10.66 27.03
N VAL A 227 -1.43 -10.81 26.08
CA VAL A 227 -1.73 -12.10 25.43
C VAL A 227 -0.79 -12.31 24.26
N LYS A 228 -0.32 -13.55 24.06
CA LYS A 228 0.47 -13.96 22.89
C LYS A 228 -0.20 -15.16 22.22
N VAL A 229 -0.30 -15.14 20.89
CA VAL A 229 -0.73 -16.30 20.09
C VAL A 229 0.34 -16.58 19.06
N LEU A 230 0.96 -17.76 19.15
CA LEU A 230 2.22 -18.06 18.47
C LEU A 230 2.16 -19.40 17.72
N ASN A 231 2.89 -19.48 16.60
CA ASN A 231 3.40 -20.73 16.00
C ASN A 231 2.35 -21.80 15.66
N GLY A 232 1.55 -21.60 14.61
CA GLY A 232 0.64 -22.65 14.12
C GLY A 232 -0.17 -22.27 12.89
N HIS A 233 -1.04 -23.20 12.49
CA HIS A 233 -1.91 -23.04 11.32
C HIS A 233 -3.36 -22.90 11.76
N LEU A 234 -4.07 -21.91 11.24
CA LEU A 234 -5.49 -21.69 11.48
C LEU A 234 -6.21 -21.88 10.15
N ARG A 235 -7.17 -22.80 10.13
CA ARG A 235 -7.92 -23.10 8.91
C ARG A 235 -9.39 -23.18 9.20
N ARG A 236 -10.21 -22.72 8.27
CA ARG A 236 -11.63 -22.98 8.32
C ARG A 236 -11.96 -24.43 7.90
N GLY A 237 -12.98 -25.01 8.53
CA GLY A 237 -13.51 -26.33 8.23
C GLY A 237 -14.64 -26.28 7.19
N ASN A 238 -15.44 -27.34 7.13
CA ASN A 238 -16.45 -27.53 6.08
C ASN A 238 -17.80 -26.87 6.37
N GLY A 239 -17.93 -26.09 7.45
CA GLY A 239 -19.19 -25.56 7.93
C GLY A 239 -19.84 -24.54 7.01
N GLY A 240 -19.05 -23.77 6.26
CA GLY A 240 -19.59 -22.79 5.30
C GLY A 240 -20.40 -21.67 5.94
N SER A 241 -20.37 -21.49 7.28
CA SER A 241 -20.99 -20.37 7.97
C SER A 241 -20.40 -19.00 7.60
N ALA A 242 -21.19 -18.18 6.91
CA ALA A 242 -20.86 -16.79 6.62
C ALA A 242 -21.98 -15.88 7.13
N THR A 243 -21.72 -14.59 7.13
CA THR A 243 -22.69 -13.56 7.51
C THR A 243 -22.70 -12.44 6.48
N GLU A 244 -23.85 -11.82 6.23
CA GLU A 244 -23.89 -10.57 5.44
C GLU A 244 -23.24 -9.41 6.21
N LYS A 245 -23.07 -9.55 7.53
CA LYS A 245 -22.54 -8.54 8.43
C LYS A 245 -21.36 -9.10 9.21
N ALA A 246 -20.15 -9.01 8.66
CA ALA A 246 -18.89 -9.48 9.28
C ALA A 246 -18.70 -9.06 10.76
N TRP A 247 -19.37 -7.98 11.16
CA TRP A 247 -19.24 -7.35 12.47
C TRP A 247 -20.36 -7.73 13.46
N ASP A 248 -21.48 -8.32 12.99
CA ASP A 248 -22.61 -8.74 13.85
C ASP A 248 -22.46 -10.20 14.30
N THR A 249 -21.89 -11.07 13.46
CA THR A 249 -21.60 -12.48 13.77
C THR A 249 -20.19 -12.85 13.32
N LEU A 250 -19.38 -13.37 14.25
CA LEU A 250 -17.92 -13.44 14.10
C LEU A 250 -17.46 -14.79 13.56
N TYR A 251 -17.31 -14.93 12.23
CA TYR A 251 -16.76 -16.13 11.57
C TYR A 251 -15.26 -16.01 11.22
N ASN A 252 -14.55 -15.19 12.00
CA ASN A 252 -13.16 -14.79 11.74
C ASN A 252 -12.18 -15.82 12.34
N PRO A 253 -11.10 -16.22 11.64
CA PRO A 253 -10.06 -17.08 12.21
C PRO A 253 -9.55 -16.57 13.55
N ILE A 254 -9.22 -15.28 13.63
CA ILE A 254 -8.78 -14.62 14.86
C ILE A 254 -9.67 -13.43 15.16
N PHE A 255 -10.16 -13.37 16.39
CA PHE A 255 -10.94 -12.25 16.88
C PHE A 255 -10.46 -11.80 18.26
N PHE A 256 -10.24 -10.49 18.42
CA PHE A 256 -10.02 -9.87 19.73
C PHE A 256 -10.81 -8.57 19.88
N SER A 257 -11.38 -8.37 21.06
CA SER A 257 -12.05 -7.12 21.45
C SER A 257 -11.26 -6.40 22.53
N LYS A 258 -10.88 -5.13 22.30
CA LYS A 258 -10.11 -4.28 23.23
C LYS A 258 -8.82 -4.92 23.83
N PRO A 259 -7.95 -5.56 23.03
CA PRO A 259 -6.70 -6.09 23.58
C PRO A 259 -5.72 -4.96 23.98
N SER A 260 -4.89 -5.22 24.99
CA SER A 260 -3.72 -4.39 25.35
C SER A 260 -2.47 -5.27 25.39
N GLY A 261 -1.39 -4.90 24.70
CA GLY A 261 -0.16 -5.72 24.72
C GLY A 261 -0.34 -7.11 24.09
N LEU A 262 -1.11 -7.21 22.99
CA LEU A 262 -1.33 -8.45 22.26
C LEU A 262 -0.20 -8.69 21.26
N GLU A 263 0.36 -9.90 21.23
CA GLU A 263 1.30 -10.37 20.21
C GLU A 263 0.65 -11.49 19.37
N LEU A 264 0.63 -11.35 18.05
CA LEU A 264 0.20 -12.37 17.10
C LEU A 264 1.34 -12.66 16.14
N ALA A 265 1.95 -13.85 16.22
CA ALA A 265 3.13 -14.14 15.40
C ALA A 265 3.34 -15.60 15.00
N GLY A 266 3.93 -15.82 13.83
CA GLY A 266 4.21 -17.14 13.31
C GLY A 266 2.96 -17.95 12.98
N LEU A 267 1.88 -17.26 12.60
CA LEU A 267 0.59 -17.87 12.27
C LEU A 267 0.43 -17.98 10.75
N ASP A 268 -0.03 -19.13 10.29
CA ASP A 268 -0.48 -19.35 8.91
C ASP A 268 -2.01 -19.44 8.91
N VAL A 269 -2.67 -18.44 8.30
CA VAL A 269 -4.12 -18.23 8.39
C VAL A 269 -4.74 -18.43 7.00
N ASP A 270 -5.40 -19.56 6.82
CA ASP A 270 -6.09 -19.97 5.60
C ASP A 270 -7.61 -19.89 5.80
N TYR A 271 -8.27 -19.01 5.05
CA TYR A 271 -9.68 -18.68 5.26
C TYR A 271 -10.43 -18.40 3.95
N ASP A 272 -11.74 -18.56 4.00
CA ASP A 272 -12.64 -18.38 2.86
C ASP A 272 -14.00 -17.77 3.30
N GLY A 273 -14.93 -17.65 2.33
CA GLY A 273 -16.30 -17.17 2.54
C GLY A 273 -16.53 -15.71 2.12
N CYS A 274 -17.77 -15.37 1.76
CA CYS A 274 -18.16 -14.05 1.20
C CYS A 274 -17.80 -12.82 2.07
N GLN A 275 -17.72 -12.95 3.39
CA GLN A 275 -17.62 -11.78 4.29
C GLN A 275 -16.89 -12.14 5.59
N VAL A 276 -15.73 -12.79 5.46
CA VAL A 276 -14.88 -13.23 6.57
C VAL A 276 -13.61 -12.38 6.62
N VAL A 277 -13.25 -11.89 7.80
CA VAL A 277 -12.02 -11.13 8.06
C VAL A 277 -11.01 -12.06 8.74
N ALA A 278 -9.76 -12.10 8.29
CA ALA A 278 -8.78 -13.04 8.87
C ALA A 278 -8.45 -12.69 10.34
N ILE A 279 -8.06 -11.43 10.57
CA ILE A 279 -7.85 -10.85 11.91
C ILE A 279 -8.81 -9.70 12.14
N ALA A 280 -9.73 -9.90 13.07
CA ALA A 280 -10.67 -8.88 13.53
C ALA A 280 -10.25 -8.36 14.91
N LEU A 281 -9.44 -7.29 14.94
CA LEU A 281 -9.24 -6.49 16.15
C LEU A 281 -10.31 -5.42 16.17
N ILE A 282 -11.28 -5.54 17.08
CA ILE A 282 -12.38 -4.59 17.16
C ILE A 282 -12.31 -3.75 18.43
N ILE A 283 -12.78 -2.50 18.29
CA ILE A 283 -12.94 -1.54 19.38
C ILE A 283 -11.60 -1.11 20.03
N ARG A 284 -10.73 -0.43 19.26
CA ARG A 284 -9.53 0.32 19.70
C ARG A 284 -8.68 -0.39 20.77
N GLY A 285 -7.97 -1.46 20.37
CA GLY A 285 -6.90 -2.03 21.19
C GLY A 285 -5.69 -1.10 21.30
N GLU A 286 -4.71 -1.47 22.12
CA GLU A 286 -3.46 -0.70 22.29
C GLU A 286 -2.24 -1.61 22.38
N LYS A 287 -1.06 -1.12 21.97
CA LYS A 287 0.23 -1.84 22.08
C LYS A 287 0.17 -3.24 21.47
N VAL A 288 -0.51 -3.39 20.35
CA VAL A 288 -0.59 -4.65 19.60
C VAL A 288 0.65 -4.78 18.71
N ASP A 289 1.24 -5.97 18.69
CA ASP A 289 2.35 -6.35 17.82
C ASP A 289 1.89 -7.53 16.95
N LEU A 290 1.62 -7.25 15.67
CA LEU A 290 1.10 -8.24 14.73
C LEU A 290 2.17 -8.47 13.66
N HIS A 291 2.86 -9.61 13.72
CA HIS A 291 4.03 -9.81 12.86
C HIS A 291 4.36 -11.23 12.45
N HIS A 292 5.04 -11.37 11.31
CA HIS A 292 5.54 -12.68 10.83
C HIS A 292 4.42 -13.71 10.65
N ASN A 293 3.26 -13.27 10.16
CA ASN A 293 2.12 -14.12 9.84
C ASN A 293 1.93 -14.24 8.32
N VAL A 294 1.28 -15.32 7.89
CA VAL A 294 0.87 -15.57 6.51
C VAL A 294 -0.66 -15.58 6.45
N PHE A 295 -1.22 -14.89 5.47
CA PHE A 295 -2.66 -14.83 5.23
C PHE A 295 -2.98 -15.28 3.82
N LEU A 296 -3.93 -16.23 3.69
CA LEU A 296 -4.44 -16.71 2.44
C LEU A 296 -5.97 -16.63 2.41
N ASP A 297 -6.47 -15.66 1.63
CA ASP A 297 -7.88 -15.55 1.28
C ASP A 297 -8.19 -16.44 0.07
N ARG A 298 -9.03 -17.46 0.24
CA ARG A 298 -9.43 -18.39 -0.84
C ARG A 298 -10.75 -18.06 -1.51
N GLY A 299 -11.59 -17.20 -0.94
CA GLY A 299 -12.90 -16.99 -1.55
C GLY A 299 -12.89 -16.03 -2.74
N SER A 300 -14.03 -15.97 -3.40
CA SER A 300 -14.26 -15.28 -4.68
C SER A 300 -15.57 -14.49 -4.72
N ALA A 301 -16.31 -14.38 -3.61
CA ALA A 301 -17.51 -13.54 -3.53
C ALA A 301 -17.45 -12.50 -2.41
N LEU A 302 -18.35 -11.51 -2.46
CA LEU A 302 -18.54 -10.52 -1.42
C LEU A 302 -19.98 -10.01 -1.36
N PHE A 303 -20.58 -9.92 -0.17
CA PHE A 303 -21.97 -9.48 -0.01
C PHE A 303 -22.11 -7.96 -0.01
N ASN A 304 -21.28 -7.26 0.75
CA ASN A 304 -21.35 -5.80 0.85
C ASN A 304 -19.95 -5.17 0.97
N ARG A 305 -19.49 -4.51 -0.10
CA ARG A 305 -18.16 -3.89 -0.12
C ARG A 305 -18.04 -2.69 0.80
N HIS A 306 -19.14 -2.06 1.21
CA HIS A 306 -19.07 -0.93 2.14
C HIS A 306 -18.72 -1.36 3.57
N LEU A 307 -18.95 -2.61 3.95
CA LEU A 307 -18.52 -3.14 5.26
C LEU A 307 -17.02 -3.45 5.29
N GLY A 308 -16.41 -3.59 4.11
CA GLY A 308 -15.02 -3.96 3.96
C GLY A 308 -14.76 -5.43 4.30
N MET A 309 -13.70 -5.98 3.71
CA MET A 309 -13.21 -7.31 4.05
C MET A 309 -11.70 -7.24 4.09
N ASP A 310 -11.19 -7.27 5.32
CA ASP A 310 -9.78 -7.08 5.63
C ASP A 310 -9.13 -8.45 5.82
N ALA A 311 -7.92 -8.63 5.29
CA ALA A 311 -7.05 -9.68 5.83
C ALA A 311 -6.69 -9.31 7.28
N VAL A 312 -6.38 -8.04 7.53
CA VAL A 312 -6.07 -7.50 8.86
C VAL A 312 -6.87 -6.23 9.13
N CYS A 313 -7.91 -6.33 9.95
CA CYS A 313 -8.56 -5.16 10.55
C CYS A 313 -7.75 -4.72 11.77
N PHE A 314 -6.88 -3.73 11.57
CA PHE A 314 -5.92 -3.26 12.58
C PHE A 314 -6.47 -2.06 13.35
N ALA A 315 -7.63 -2.23 14.01
CA ALA A 315 -8.24 -1.21 14.86
C ALA A 315 -7.59 -1.17 16.26
N ALA A 316 -6.29 -0.91 16.29
CA ALA A 316 -5.48 -0.67 17.48
C ALA A 316 -4.83 0.72 17.43
N GLN A 317 -4.15 1.13 18.50
CA GLN A 317 -3.39 2.39 18.59
C GLN A 317 -2.05 2.15 19.29
N ASN A 318 -1.05 2.98 19.01
CA ASN A 318 0.32 2.82 19.54
C ASN A 318 0.84 1.40 19.29
N SER A 319 0.54 0.87 18.10
CA SER A 319 0.68 -0.53 17.74
C SER A 319 1.46 -0.66 16.44
N ARG A 320 1.99 -1.86 16.19
CA ARG A 320 2.78 -2.16 15.01
C ARG A 320 2.20 -3.37 14.26
N CYS A 321 2.12 -3.25 12.94
CA CYS A 321 1.72 -4.32 12.05
C CYS A 321 2.82 -4.51 11.01
N HIS A 322 3.63 -5.58 11.13
CA HIS A 322 4.85 -5.68 10.34
C HIS A 322 5.27 -7.08 9.92
N HIS A 323 6.04 -7.20 8.83
CA HIS A 323 6.58 -8.49 8.39
C HIS A 323 5.50 -9.56 8.15
N ASN A 324 4.30 -9.15 7.77
CA ASN A 324 3.23 -10.08 7.41
C ASN A 324 3.16 -10.29 5.90
N LEU A 325 2.95 -11.53 5.48
CA LEU A 325 2.72 -11.91 4.10
C LEU A 325 1.22 -12.16 3.88
N ILE A 326 0.56 -11.26 3.16
CA ILE A 326 -0.79 -11.48 2.63
C ILE A 326 -0.65 -12.02 1.21
N LYS A 327 -0.71 -13.35 1.06
CA LYS A 327 -0.56 -14.05 -0.22
C LYS A 327 -1.66 -13.71 -1.21
N ARG A 328 -2.85 -13.41 -0.69
CA ARG A 328 -4.01 -12.91 -1.44
C ARG A 328 -4.98 -12.22 -0.49
N THR A 329 -5.57 -11.12 -0.94
CA THR A 329 -6.79 -10.54 -0.39
C THR A 329 -7.68 -10.12 -1.56
N ARG A 330 -8.97 -10.44 -1.49
CA ARG A 330 -9.91 -10.06 -2.55
C ARG A 330 -10.47 -8.63 -2.45
N HIS A 331 -10.21 -7.94 -1.33
CA HIS A 331 -10.71 -6.58 -1.11
C HIS A 331 -9.72 -5.68 -0.36
N ARG A 332 -9.43 -5.90 0.92
CA ARG A 332 -8.48 -5.04 1.67
C ARG A 332 -7.41 -5.87 2.38
N GLY A 333 -6.16 -5.43 2.30
CA GLY A 333 -5.05 -6.05 3.00
C GLY A 333 -5.05 -5.66 4.47
N ILE A 334 -4.50 -4.49 4.78
CA ILE A 334 -4.43 -3.95 6.14
C ILE A 334 -5.29 -2.69 6.22
N ASN A 335 -6.23 -2.66 7.16
CA ASN A 335 -6.98 -1.48 7.53
C ASN A 335 -6.40 -0.87 8.81
N ALA A 336 -5.52 0.11 8.64
CA ALA A 336 -4.73 0.75 9.68
C ALA A 336 -5.46 1.95 10.30
N PHE A 337 -5.63 1.91 11.63
CA PHE A 337 -6.16 3.04 12.39
C PHE A 337 -5.03 3.96 12.84
N GLN A 338 -5.38 5.16 13.33
CA GLN A 338 -4.48 6.20 13.80
C GLN A 338 -3.41 5.73 14.81
N SER A 339 -2.31 6.49 14.91
CA SER A 339 -1.24 6.28 15.90
C SER A 339 -0.53 4.92 15.76
N ASN A 340 -0.39 4.40 14.54
CA ASN A 340 0.21 3.09 14.28
C ASN A 340 1.35 3.18 13.26
N GLU A 341 2.26 2.22 13.40
CA GLU A 341 3.34 1.95 12.46
C GLU A 341 3.00 0.68 11.65
N VAL A 342 3.00 0.77 10.32
CA VAL A 342 2.70 -0.35 9.43
C VAL A 342 3.84 -0.52 8.44
N PHE A 343 4.64 -1.57 8.61
CA PHE A 343 5.89 -1.66 7.86
C PHE A 343 6.36 -3.05 7.47
N ALA A 344 7.18 -3.12 6.44
CA ALA A 344 7.80 -4.38 5.98
C ALA A 344 6.78 -5.50 5.70
N ASN A 345 5.51 -5.17 5.39
CA ASN A 345 4.52 -6.16 4.98
C ASN A 345 4.62 -6.42 3.48
N GLU A 346 4.25 -7.62 3.06
CA GLU A 346 4.13 -8.01 1.65
C GLU A 346 2.68 -8.37 1.34
N ILE A 347 2.05 -7.68 0.40
CA ILE A 347 0.60 -7.72 0.21
C ILE A 347 0.26 -7.91 -1.27
N TYR A 348 -0.55 -8.94 -1.57
CA TYR A 348 -1.04 -9.21 -2.92
C TYR A 348 -2.57 -9.06 -3.00
N ILE A 349 -3.01 -8.09 -3.80
CA ILE A 349 -4.41 -7.73 -4.00
C ILE A 349 -4.91 -8.39 -5.28
N ASP A 350 -5.91 -9.25 -5.14
CA ASP A 350 -6.69 -9.80 -6.24
C ASP A 350 -8.08 -9.18 -6.19
N SER A 351 -8.21 -7.93 -6.65
CA SER A 351 -9.39 -7.12 -6.32
C SER A 351 -10.66 -7.59 -7.03
N TYR A 352 -11.70 -7.92 -6.26
CA TYR A 352 -13.03 -8.32 -6.74
C TYR A 352 -14.09 -7.22 -6.55
N ALA A 353 -13.75 -6.13 -5.87
CA ALA A 353 -14.68 -5.05 -5.56
C ALA A 353 -13.97 -3.69 -5.55
N THR A 354 -14.71 -2.63 -5.90
CA THR A 354 -14.16 -1.28 -5.98
C THR A 354 -13.80 -0.77 -4.60
N ASN A 355 -12.83 0.15 -4.54
CA ASN A 355 -12.22 0.63 -3.30
C ASN A 355 -11.51 -0.51 -2.55
N SER A 356 -10.77 -1.32 -3.31
CA SER A 356 -9.86 -2.31 -2.77
C SER A 356 -8.52 -1.66 -2.44
N TYR A 357 -7.90 -2.06 -1.33
CA TYR A 357 -6.67 -1.43 -0.82
C TYR A 357 -5.66 -2.47 -0.36
N GLY A 358 -4.38 -2.26 -0.66
CA GLY A 358 -3.30 -3.00 -0.01
C GLY A 358 -3.20 -2.57 1.45
N ILE A 359 -2.99 -1.27 1.66
CA ILE A 359 -3.11 -0.61 2.97
C ILE A 359 -4.11 0.53 2.85
N MET A 360 -5.14 0.44 3.68
CA MET A 360 -6.13 1.50 3.87
C MET A 360 -5.91 2.13 5.23
N TYR A 361 -5.97 3.45 5.32
CA TYR A 361 -6.13 4.12 6.61
C TYR A 361 -7.39 4.97 6.60
N TYR A 362 -8.48 4.39 7.09
CA TYR A 362 -9.79 5.02 7.12
C TYR A 362 -9.99 5.78 8.44
N SER A 363 -10.13 7.10 8.35
CA SER A 363 -10.64 7.92 9.44
C SER A 363 -12.04 8.43 9.10
N GLN A 364 -12.93 8.38 10.08
CA GLN A 364 -13.95 9.41 10.22
C GLN A 364 -13.50 10.22 11.43
N GLN A 365 -13.03 11.46 11.20
CA GLN A 365 -12.57 12.45 12.19
C GLN A 365 -11.08 12.33 12.60
N ASP A 366 -10.23 13.12 11.94
CA ASP A 366 -8.91 13.57 12.39
C ASP A 366 -7.91 12.49 12.86
N ALA A 367 -7.85 11.35 12.17
CA ALA A 367 -6.77 10.39 12.41
C ALA A 367 -5.41 11.04 12.16
N ALA A 368 -4.47 10.78 13.07
CA ALA A 368 -3.13 11.35 13.08
C ALA A 368 -2.09 10.32 13.56
N GLY A 369 -0.81 10.60 13.28
CA GLY A 369 0.32 9.82 13.75
C GLY A 369 0.44 8.46 13.08
N LEU A 370 0.17 8.40 11.78
CA LEU A 370 0.33 7.18 10.99
C LEU A 370 1.69 7.17 10.30
N ASP A 371 2.40 6.05 10.40
CA ASP A 371 3.66 5.85 9.72
C ASP A 371 3.64 4.54 8.91
N LEU A 372 3.70 4.65 7.59
CA LEU A 372 3.58 3.52 6.67
C LEU A 372 4.85 3.41 5.84
N HIS A 373 5.68 2.39 6.06
CA HIS A 373 6.96 2.32 5.36
C HIS A 373 7.48 0.93 5.04
N HIS A 374 8.34 0.84 4.02
CA HIS A 374 9.00 -0.41 3.64
C HIS A 374 8.04 -1.56 3.26
N ASN A 375 6.76 -1.26 3.00
CA ASN A 375 5.79 -2.26 2.54
C ASN A 375 5.98 -2.54 1.06
N ARG A 376 5.73 -3.79 0.66
CA ARG A 376 5.72 -4.27 -0.72
C ARG A 376 4.30 -4.64 -1.10
N ILE A 377 3.70 -3.92 -2.04
CA ILE A 377 2.27 -4.07 -2.36
C ILE A 377 2.12 -4.32 -3.85
N PHE A 378 1.44 -5.41 -4.18
CA PHE A 378 1.20 -5.86 -5.53
C PHE A 378 -0.30 -5.97 -5.76
N GLY A 379 -0.82 -5.50 -6.89
CA GLY A 379 -2.27 -5.50 -7.09
C GLY A 379 -2.74 -5.60 -8.53
N THR A 380 -3.89 -6.25 -8.71
CA THR A 380 -4.66 -6.31 -9.95
C THR A 380 -6.16 -6.37 -9.65
N GLY A 381 -6.99 -6.40 -10.68
CA GLY A 381 -8.43 -6.57 -10.54
C GLY A 381 -9.22 -5.26 -10.59
N TYR A 382 -10.36 -5.22 -9.90
CA TYR A 382 -11.37 -4.17 -10.02
C TYR A 382 -11.12 -2.98 -9.07
N HIS A 383 -10.44 -1.95 -9.55
CA HIS A 383 -10.11 -0.77 -8.73
C HIS A 383 -9.27 -1.07 -7.47
N PRO A 384 -8.14 -1.79 -7.60
CA PRO A 384 -7.15 -1.86 -6.54
C PRO A 384 -6.42 -0.53 -6.36
N VAL A 385 -6.13 -0.21 -5.12
CA VAL A 385 -5.27 0.88 -4.69
C VAL A 385 -4.16 0.29 -3.82
N GLY A 386 -2.89 0.64 -4.07
CA GLY A 386 -1.80 0.18 -3.22
C GLY A 386 -1.92 0.71 -1.79
N ILE A 387 -1.78 2.02 -1.62
CA ILE A 387 -1.98 2.72 -0.35
C ILE A 387 -3.01 3.82 -0.53
N GLY A 388 -4.01 3.89 0.34
CA GLY A 388 -5.04 4.91 0.23
C GLY A 388 -5.68 5.30 1.54
N SER A 389 -6.30 6.48 1.52
CA SER A 389 -6.89 7.11 2.70
C SER A 389 -8.42 7.09 2.70
N GLY A 390 -8.99 7.16 3.90
CA GLY A 390 -10.37 7.59 4.14
C GLY A 390 -10.54 9.11 4.14
N GLN A 391 -11.41 9.65 5.00
CA GLN A 391 -11.78 11.07 4.99
C GLN A 391 -11.29 11.81 6.24
N GLY A 392 -10.52 12.89 6.06
CA GLY A 392 -10.18 13.79 7.16
C GLY A 392 -9.11 13.22 8.09
N TYR A 393 -7.85 13.32 7.67
CA TYR A 393 -6.66 12.86 8.42
C TYR A 393 -5.54 13.89 8.29
N ARG A 394 -4.60 13.83 9.23
CA ARG A 394 -3.42 14.71 9.32
C ARG A 394 -2.22 13.91 9.84
N ASP A 395 -1.02 14.47 9.82
CA ASP A 395 0.17 13.86 10.43
C ASP A 395 0.40 12.40 9.96
N VAL A 396 0.45 12.20 8.64
CA VAL A 396 0.65 10.88 8.01
C VAL A 396 1.93 10.89 7.21
N ARG A 397 2.79 9.90 7.46
CA ARG A 397 3.98 9.63 6.66
C ARG A 397 3.83 8.32 5.93
N VAL A 398 4.10 8.34 4.63
CA VAL A 398 4.11 7.16 3.76
C VAL A 398 5.44 7.17 3.02
N HIS A 399 6.37 6.31 3.41
CA HIS A 399 7.73 6.40 2.86
C HIS A 399 8.41 5.07 2.59
N HIS A 400 9.31 5.03 1.61
CA HIS A 400 10.12 3.85 1.30
C HIS A 400 9.27 2.60 0.95
N ASN A 401 8.03 2.77 0.48
CA ASN A 401 7.19 1.66 0.05
C ASN A 401 7.47 1.33 -1.43
N TYR A 402 7.33 0.06 -1.78
CA TYR A 402 7.32 -0.42 -3.16
C TYR A 402 5.90 -0.86 -3.52
N ILE A 403 5.30 -0.21 -4.51
CA ILE A 403 3.93 -0.47 -4.95
C ILE A 403 3.97 -0.80 -6.44
N GLN A 404 3.43 -1.95 -6.82
CA GLN A 404 3.32 -2.36 -8.22
C GLN A 404 1.91 -2.82 -8.56
N MET A 405 1.31 -2.15 -9.54
CA MET A 405 -0.04 -2.40 -10.00
C MET A 405 -0.04 -2.90 -11.43
N GLN A 406 -0.82 -3.94 -11.71
CA GLN A 406 -1.02 -4.49 -13.04
C GLN A 406 -2.50 -4.45 -13.41
N GLY A 407 -2.85 -3.55 -14.33
CA GLY A 407 -4.15 -3.49 -14.97
C GLY A 407 -4.29 -4.52 -16.10
N THR A 408 -5.53 -4.97 -16.31
CA THR A 408 -5.91 -5.96 -17.33
C THR A 408 -7.28 -5.59 -17.90
N ARG A 409 -7.70 -6.27 -18.97
CA ARG A 409 -9.02 -6.09 -19.59
C ARG A 409 -10.19 -6.30 -18.61
N ALA A 410 -11.23 -5.48 -18.79
CA ALA A 410 -12.53 -5.53 -18.13
C ALA A 410 -13.18 -6.93 -18.15
N GLU A 411 -13.25 -7.51 -19.34
CA GLU A 411 -14.01 -8.74 -19.65
C GLU A 411 -13.48 -10.00 -18.96
N ALA A 412 -12.26 -9.95 -18.41
CA ALA A 412 -11.63 -11.08 -17.73
C ALA A 412 -11.98 -11.16 -16.24
N ARG A 413 -12.96 -10.38 -15.74
CA ARG A 413 -13.16 -10.14 -14.31
C ARG A 413 -14.62 -10.37 -13.87
N TRP A 414 -14.78 -10.70 -12.59
CA TRP A 414 -16.06 -10.98 -11.94
C TRP A 414 -17.02 -9.78 -11.99
N THR A 415 -18.29 -10.03 -12.30
CA THR A 415 -19.33 -9.00 -12.56
C THR A 415 -20.16 -8.60 -11.34
N GLY A 416 -19.76 -8.95 -10.12
CA GLY A 416 -20.31 -8.40 -8.88
C GLY A 416 -21.60 -9.02 -8.31
N GLY A 417 -21.78 -8.82 -6.99
CA GLY A 417 -23.07 -8.84 -6.24
C GLY A 417 -23.40 -7.42 -5.74
N GLN A 418 -24.25 -7.22 -4.72
CA GLN A 418 -24.65 -5.86 -4.26
C GLN A 418 -23.45 -4.94 -3.98
N GLY A 419 -23.28 -3.91 -4.83
CA GLY A 419 -22.20 -2.94 -4.78
C GLY A 419 -20.91 -3.31 -5.53
N GLY A 420 -20.85 -4.43 -6.24
CA GLY A 420 -19.76 -4.77 -7.17
C GLY A 420 -20.20 -4.60 -8.63
N GLY A 421 -19.34 -4.02 -9.47
CA GLY A 421 -19.57 -3.97 -10.92
C GLY A 421 -20.69 -3.04 -11.39
N ASP A 422 -20.91 -1.91 -10.72
CA ASP A 422 -21.89 -0.92 -11.19
C ASP A 422 -21.44 -0.36 -12.57
N ASP A 423 -22.05 -0.91 -13.61
CA ASP A 423 -22.02 -0.54 -15.04
C ASP A 423 -20.90 -1.20 -15.91
N PRO A 424 -21.27 -2.01 -16.93
CA PRO A 424 -20.36 -2.56 -17.96
C PRO A 424 -19.53 -1.51 -18.73
N GLY A 425 -19.82 -0.22 -18.55
CA GLY A 425 -19.10 0.91 -19.14
C GLY A 425 -18.09 1.61 -18.21
N GLN A 426 -17.97 1.23 -16.94
CA GLN A 426 -17.01 1.87 -16.03
C GLN A 426 -15.58 1.41 -16.27
N LEU A 427 -14.64 2.36 -16.25
CA LEU A 427 -13.20 2.10 -16.31
C LEU A 427 -12.78 1.24 -15.11
N HIS A 428 -11.79 0.37 -15.31
CA HIS A 428 -11.18 -0.45 -14.28
C HIS A 428 -9.82 0.13 -13.91
N PRO A 429 -9.79 1.13 -13.02
CA PRO A 429 -8.53 1.78 -12.69
C PRO A 429 -7.64 0.87 -11.85
N VAL A 430 -6.33 0.93 -12.02
CA VAL A 430 -5.37 0.47 -11.02
C VAL A 430 -4.60 1.68 -10.52
N ASN A 431 -4.50 1.84 -9.20
CA ASN A 431 -3.90 3.03 -8.60
C ASN A 431 -2.78 2.66 -7.62
N GLY A 432 -1.64 3.34 -7.70
CA GLY A 432 -0.56 3.16 -6.73
C GLY A 432 -0.92 3.74 -5.37
N VAL A 433 -1.03 5.06 -5.30
CA VAL A 433 -1.41 5.81 -4.08
C VAL A 433 -2.63 6.66 -4.36
N ARG A 434 -3.59 6.65 -3.42
CA ARG A 434 -4.75 7.54 -3.44
C ARG A 434 -4.73 8.50 -2.27
N LEU A 435 -4.78 9.79 -2.56
CA LEU A 435 -4.94 10.86 -1.58
C LEU A 435 -6.36 11.44 -1.69
N GLN A 436 -7.17 11.29 -0.65
CA GLN A 436 -8.53 11.82 -0.62
C GLN A 436 -8.78 12.63 0.65
N ARG A 437 -9.20 13.90 0.53
CA ARG A 437 -9.61 14.77 1.68
C ARG A 437 -8.60 14.87 2.86
N PRO A 438 -7.30 15.14 2.64
CA PRO A 438 -6.35 15.38 3.72
C PRO A 438 -6.63 16.70 4.47
N ARG A 439 -6.17 16.81 5.72
CA ARG A 439 -6.38 17.98 6.61
C ARG A 439 -5.09 18.66 7.06
N GLY A 440 -3.93 18.09 6.77
CA GLY A 440 -2.65 18.77 6.86
C GLY A 440 -1.49 17.84 7.22
N GLU A 441 -0.26 18.27 6.99
CA GLU A 441 0.95 17.54 7.39
C GLU A 441 0.99 16.10 6.87
N ILE A 442 0.93 15.95 5.55
CA ILE A 442 0.96 14.66 4.87
C ILE A 442 2.21 14.58 4.01
N GLU A 443 3.01 13.55 4.26
CA GLU A 443 4.24 13.32 3.50
C GLU A 443 4.21 11.95 2.83
N HIS A 444 4.41 11.95 1.51
CA HIS A 444 4.74 10.75 0.75
C HIS A 444 6.16 10.89 0.22
N ALA A 445 7.12 10.14 0.78
CA ALA A 445 8.55 10.30 0.50
C ALA A 445 9.23 9.01 0.04
N ASP A 446 10.12 9.09 -0.95
CA ASP A 446 11.01 7.98 -1.32
C ASP A 446 10.28 6.66 -1.67
N ASN A 447 9.03 6.75 -2.14
CA ASN A 447 8.27 5.57 -2.57
C ASN A 447 8.58 5.25 -4.03
N VAL A 448 8.57 3.96 -4.36
CA VAL A 448 8.62 3.46 -5.74
C VAL A 448 7.25 2.95 -6.12
N ILE A 449 6.65 3.55 -7.15
CA ILE A 449 5.28 3.24 -7.60
C ILE A 449 5.30 2.91 -9.08
N VAL A 450 4.97 1.67 -9.40
CA VAL A 450 4.89 1.14 -10.75
C VAL A 450 3.43 0.83 -11.08
N ALA A 451 2.94 1.32 -12.22
CA ALA A 451 1.65 0.94 -12.79
C ALA A 451 1.84 0.48 -14.23
N ARG A 452 1.37 -0.72 -14.54
CA ARG A 452 1.42 -1.31 -15.89
C ARG A 452 0.05 -1.78 -16.28
N GLY A 453 -0.25 -1.84 -17.56
CA GLY A 453 -1.60 -2.20 -17.98
C GLY A 453 -1.76 -2.37 -19.47
N SER A 454 -2.68 -3.26 -19.84
CA SER A 454 -3.06 -3.57 -21.21
C SER A 454 -4.57 -3.73 -21.32
N GLY A 455 -5.09 -3.45 -22.52
CA GLY A 455 -6.45 -3.73 -22.90
C GLY A 455 -7.44 -2.59 -22.67
N ALA A 456 -8.57 -2.66 -23.38
CA ALA A 456 -9.64 -1.68 -23.29
C ALA A 456 -10.25 -1.64 -21.87
N GLY A 457 -10.60 -0.44 -21.42
CA GLY A 457 -11.16 -0.21 -20.09
C GLY A 457 -10.13 -0.20 -18.95
N CYS A 458 -8.86 -0.52 -19.22
CA CYS A 458 -7.78 -0.41 -18.24
C CYS A 458 -7.34 1.04 -18.10
N LEU A 459 -7.50 1.62 -16.90
CA LEU A 459 -6.99 2.95 -16.56
C LEU A 459 -5.89 2.83 -15.51
N MET A 460 -4.74 3.46 -15.71
CA MET A 460 -3.63 3.40 -14.74
C MET A 460 -3.33 4.77 -14.13
N ARG A 461 -3.04 4.79 -12.83
CA ARG A 461 -2.51 5.97 -12.13
C ARG A 461 -1.43 5.56 -11.13
N CYS A 462 -0.28 6.24 -11.12
CA CYS A 462 0.67 6.05 -10.01
C CYS A 462 0.15 6.82 -8.78
N LEU A 463 -0.15 8.10 -8.95
CA LEU A 463 -0.80 8.93 -7.93
C LEU A 463 -2.20 9.34 -8.37
N TRP A 464 -3.18 9.08 -7.52
CA TRP A 464 -4.55 9.55 -7.65
C TRP A 464 -4.86 10.57 -6.56
N LEU A 465 -4.68 11.85 -6.87
CA LEU A 465 -4.78 12.96 -5.93
C LEU A 465 -6.13 13.66 -6.11
N VAL A 466 -6.96 13.62 -5.08
CA VAL A 466 -8.31 14.20 -5.08
C VAL A 466 -8.59 14.95 -3.76
N PRO A 467 -7.81 16.00 -3.45
CA PRO A 467 -8.11 16.87 -2.31
C PRO A 467 -9.48 17.55 -2.50
N ASP A 468 -10.20 17.76 -1.40
CA ASP A 468 -11.41 18.59 -1.38
C ASP A 468 -11.06 20.05 -1.05
N GLU A 469 -12.05 20.92 -1.03
CA GLU A 469 -11.92 22.35 -0.65
C GLU A 469 -11.45 22.56 0.80
N LYS A 470 -11.43 21.49 1.63
CA LYS A 470 -11.00 21.51 3.02
C LYS A 470 -9.57 20.99 3.20
N VAL A 471 -8.80 20.90 2.12
CA VAL A 471 -7.39 20.49 2.16
C VAL A 471 -6.57 21.42 3.06
N GLY A 472 -5.87 20.85 4.04
CA GLY A 472 -4.97 21.62 4.90
C GLY A 472 -3.54 21.71 4.36
N PRO A 473 -2.66 22.50 5.00
CA PRO A 473 -1.31 22.77 4.52
C PRO A 473 -0.38 21.55 4.63
N GLY A 474 0.83 21.65 4.11
CA GLY A 474 1.88 20.65 4.37
C GLY A 474 1.66 19.31 3.66
N ILE A 475 1.01 19.30 2.48
CA ILE A 475 0.84 18.09 1.68
C ILE A 475 1.99 18.00 0.67
N VAL A 476 2.90 17.06 0.87
CA VAL A 476 4.14 16.96 0.09
C VAL A 476 4.36 15.54 -0.40
N PHE A 477 4.57 15.41 -1.71
CA PHE A 477 5.06 14.20 -2.37
C PHE A 477 6.50 14.47 -2.80
N ARG A 478 7.49 13.89 -2.12
CA ARG A 478 8.91 14.18 -2.38
C ARG A 478 9.73 12.96 -2.74
N SER A 479 10.68 13.13 -3.65
CA SER A 479 11.68 12.10 -3.98
C SER A 479 11.09 10.75 -4.40
N ASN A 480 9.81 10.69 -4.82
CA ASN A 480 9.19 9.45 -5.23
C ASN A 480 9.60 9.12 -6.67
N ARG A 481 9.65 7.83 -6.97
CA ARG A 481 9.90 7.32 -8.31
C ARG A 481 8.65 6.65 -8.85
N LEU A 482 8.04 7.28 -9.85
CA LEU A 482 6.75 6.91 -10.41
C LEU A 482 6.96 6.41 -11.84
N LYS A 483 6.49 5.20 -12.14
CA LYS A 483 6.61 4.61 -13.48
C LYS A 483 5.26 4.09 -13.96
N LEU A 484 4.75 4.64 -15.05
CA LEU A 484 3.51 4.19 -15.68
C LEU A 484 3.75 3.73 -17.11
N ILE A 485 3.43 2.47 -17.42
CA ILE A 485 3.63 1.88 -18.75
C ILE A 485 2.32 1.31 -19.29
N ALA A 486 1.80 1.91 -20.36
CA ALA A 486 0.80 1.26 -21.20
C ALA A 486 1.47 0.21 -22.08
N GLU A 487 1.05 -1.03 -21.97
CA GLU A 487 1.66 -2.18 -22.66
C GLU A 487 1.07 -2.40 -24.06
N ASP A 488 -0.04 -1.72 -24.36
CA ASP A 488 -0.66 -1.69 -25.67
C ASP A 488 -1.32 -0.32 -25.99
N GLY A 489 -1.84 -0.19 -27.21
CA GLY A 489 -2.55 1.01 -27.68
C GLY A 489 -3.98 1.16 -27.13
N LEU A 490 -4.43 0.28 -26.24
CA LEU A 490 -5.80 0.26 -25.70
C LEU A 490 -5.87 0.76 -24.27
N ALA A 491 -4.87 0.45 -23.45
CA ALA A 491 -4.81 0.92 -22.07
C ALA A 491 -4.69 2.45 -22.02
N GLU A 492 -5.34 3.04 -21.02
CA GLU A 492 -5.32 4.47 -20.73
C GLU A 492 -4.63 4.73 -19.38
N GLY A 493 -4.19 5.95 -19.14
CA GLY A 493 -3.54 6.28 -17.88
C GLY A 493 -2.73 7.55 -17.90
N TYR A 494 -2.40 8.00 -16.70
CA TYR A 494 -1.60 9.18 -16.42
C TYR A 494 -0.90 8.97 -15.09
N ALA A 495 0.41 9.20 -15.05
CA ALA A 495 1.24 8.86 -13.89
C ALA A 495 0.79 9.69 -12.67
N LEU A 496 0.48 10.95 -12.90
CA LEU A 496 -0.02 11.90 -11.91
C LEU A 496 -1.42 12.37 -12.28
N SER A 497 -2.40 11.96 -11.50
CA SER A 497 -3.76 12.47 -11.56
C SER A 497 -3.94 13.57 -10.53
N CYS A 498 -3.96 14.81 -11.00
CA CYS A 498 -4.02 16.02 -10.19
C CYS A 498 -5.45 16.57 -10.17
N GLY A 499 -6.28 15.94 -9.36
CA GLY A 499 -7.67 16.32 -9.11
C GLY A 499 -7.84 17.39 -8.04
N GLY A 500 -9.09 17.74 -7.73
CA GLY A 500 -9.47 18.63 -6.63
C GLY A 500 -10.16 19.91 -7.08
N THR A 501 -10.63 20.72 -6.14
CA THR A 501 -11.35 21.97 -6.45
C THR A 501 -10.34 23.08 -6.78
N PRO A 502 -10.44 23.76 -7.95
CA PRO A 502 -9.66 24.97 -8.19
C PRO A 502 -10.03 26.00 -7.13
N ILE A 503 -9.05 26.55 -6.43
CA ILE A 503 -9.29 27.61 -5.45
C ILE A 503 -9.17 28.95 -6.20
N PRO A 504 -10.17 29.84 -6.16
CA PRO A 504 -10.16 31.10 -6.90
C PRO A 504 -8.93 31.98 -6.57
N PRO A 505 -8.41 32.78 -7.51
CA PRO A 505 -7.26 33.66 -7.29
C PRO A 505 -7.50 34.94 -6.47
N ASP A 506 -8.46 34.98 -5.54
CA ASP A 506 -8.68 36.15 -4.66
C ASP A 506 -8.26 35.87 -3.21
N ALA A 507 -6.96 35.60 -3.03
CA ALA A 507 -6.35 35.63 -1.71
C ALA A 507 -4.89 36.03 -1.87
N THR A 508 -4.39 36.92 -1.04
CA THR A 508 -3.00 37.40 -0.96
C THR A 508 -1.94 36.30 -0.70
N THR A 509 -2.28 35.02 -0.87
CA THR A 509 -1.38 33.87 -0.76
C THR A 509 -1.71 32.86 -1.87
N LEU A 510 -0.81 32.69 -2.85
CA LEU A 510 -0.79 31.51 -3.71
C LEU A 510 -0.65 30.27 -2.80
N ARG A 511 -1.73 29.50 -2.60
CA ARG A 511 -1.68 28.26 -1.83
C ARG A 511 -1.57 27.07 -2.78
N HIS A 512 -0.36 26.74 -3.19
CA HIS A 512 -0.06 25.41 -3.71
C HIS A 512 -0.10 24.41 -2.55
N THR A 513 -1.32 24.05 -2.14
CA THR A 513 -1.52 23.25 -0.93
C THR A 513 -0.95 21.84 -1.08
N VAL A 514 -0.90 21.33 -2.31
CA VAL A 514 -0.21 20.08 -2.66
C VAL A 514 1.05 20.38 -3.48
N ARG A 515 2.19 19.90 -2.98
CA ARG A 515 3.50 20.09 -3.60
C ARG A 515 4.10 18.74 -4.01
N LEU A 516 4.56 18.64 -5.24
CA LEU A 516 5.33 17.53 -5.76
C LEU A 516 6.78 18.01 -5.93
N GLU A 517 7.69 17.44 -5.16
CA GLU A 517 9.07 17.92 -5.06
C GLU A 517 10.07 16.83 -5.45
N ARG A 518 10.93 17.08 -6.44
CA ARG A 518 12.04 16.19 -6.80
C ARG A 518 11.62 14.74 -7.07
N ASN A 519 10.42 14.52 -7.59
CA ASN A 519 9.98 13.19 -8.01
C ASN A 519 10.52 12.90 -9.41
N THR A 520 10.86 11.64 -9.68
CA THR A 520 11.12 11.15 -11.04
C THR A 520 9.86 10.46 -11.57
N VAL A 521 9.37 10.91 -12.72
CA VAL A 521 8.13 10.42 -13.34
C VAL A 521 8.43 9.88 -14.73
N ILE A 522 8.22 8.58 -14.91
CA ILE A 522 8.58 7.84 -16.12
C ILE A 522 7.31 7.30 -16.76
N THR A 523 7.05 7.62 -18.02
CA THR A 523 5.89 7.04 -18.70
C THR A 523 6.00 7.08 -20.22
N ASN A 524 5.28 6.17 -20.86
CA ASN A 524 5.03 6.20 -22.31
C ASN A 524 3.68 6.82 -22.70
N LEU A 525 2.86 7.26 -21.75
CA LEU A 525 1.49 7.71 -22.04
C LEU A 525 1.19 9.15 -21.58
N CYS A 526 1.14 9.42 -20.28
CA CYS A 526 0.87 10.78 -19.80
C CYS A 526 1.53 11.02 -18.45
N HIS A 527 2.33 12.08 -18.33
CA HIS A 527 2.98 12.42 -17.06
C HIS A 527 1.98 13.03 -16.08
N VAL A 528 1.30 14.12 -16.47
CA VAL A 528 0.41 14.89 -15.60
C VAL A 528 -0.95 15.12 -16.25
N GLN A 529 -2.01 14.76 -15.54
CA GLN A 529 -3.41 15.04 -15.90
C GLN A 529 -4.04 15.94 -14.83
N PHE A 530 -4.38 17.18 -15.20
CA PHE A 530 -5.11 18.10 -14.33
C PHE A 530 -6.60 18.00 -14.58
N GLY A 531 -7.33 17.49 -13.59
CA GLY A 531 -8.74 17.12 -13.73
C GLY A 531 -8.94 15.89 -14.62
N ASP A 532 -9.85 15.01 -14.25
CA ASP A 532 -10.13 13.76 -14.96
C ASP A 532 -11.61 13.39 -14.91
N ASN A 533 -11.95 12.14 -15.24
CA ASN A 533 -13.33 11.63 -15.19
C ASN A 533 -13.95 11.61 -13.78
N TYR A 534 -13.20 11.96 -12.74
CA TYR A 534 -13.63 11.90 -11.36
C TYR A 534 -13.65 13.27 -10.67
N SER A 535 -12.79 14.20 -11.05
CA SER A 535 -12.66 15.50 -10.36
C SER A 535 -12.11 16.61 -11.25
N HIS A 536 -12.31 17.87 -10.83
CA HIS A 536 -11.69 19.05 -11.48
C HIS A 536 -10.18 19.09 -11.24
N GLY A 537 -9.46 20.00 -11.87
CA GLY A 537 -8.06 20.24 -11.54
C GLY A 537 -7.93 21.14 -10.31
N GLY A 538 -7.07 20.75 -9.36
CA GLY A 538 -6.79 21.54 -8.15
C GLY A 538 -5.84 22.72 -8.40
N CYS A 539 -4.89 22.94 -7.49
CA CYS A 539 -3.79 23.90 -7.63
C CYS A 539 -2.51 23.25 -7.07
N TYR A 540 -1.50 23.05 -7.93
CA TYR A 540 -0.37 22.15 -7.65
C TYR A 540 0.96 22.85 -7.97
N LEU A 541 1.95 22.67 -7.09
CA LEU A 541 3.35 23.07 -7.35
C LEU A 541 4.18 21.83 -7.66
N PHE A 542 4.83 21.84 -8.81
CA PHE A 542 5.83 20.86 -9.22
C PHE A 542 7.20 21.53 -9.12
N HIS A 543 7.99 21.18 -8.11
CA HIS A 543 9.30 21.78 -7.87
C HIS A 543 10.43 20.75 -8.08
N GLY A 544 11.29 20.98 -9.08
CA GLY A 544 12.47 20.16 -9.32
C GLY A 544 12.17 18.72 -9.76
N ASN A 545 10.98 18.45 -10.31
CA ASN A 545 10.63 17.10 -10.76
C ASN A 545 11.29 16.79 -12.11
N GLU A 546 11.58 15.51 -12.32
CA GLU A 546 12.15 15.00 -13.57
C GLU A 546 11.08 14.19 -14.31
N PHE A 547 10.76 14.58 -15.55
CA PHE A 547 9.77 13.92 -16.39
C PHE A 547 10.45 13.20 -17.57
N ILE A 548 10.44 11.87 -17.54
CA ILE A 548 11.11 11.03 -18.54
C ILE A 548 10.06 10.37 -19.43
N LYS A 549 10.01 10.73 -20.71
CA LYS A 549 9.24 9.98 -21.71
C LYS A 549 10.02 8.72 -22.11
N VAL A 550 9.33 7.59 -22.17
CA VAL A 550 9.84 6.34 -22.74
C VAL A 550 8.91 5.82 -23.82
N GLY A 551 9.42 5.02 -24.75
CA GLY A 551 8.60 4.47 -25.84
C GLY A 551 8.09 5.53 -26.84
N ALA A 552 7.25 5.07 -27.77
CA ALA A 552 6.83 5.84 -28.94
C ALA A 552 5.30 5.90 -29.13
N ASP A 553 4.53 5.76 -28.04
CA ASP A 553 3.06 5.82 -28.14
C ASP A 553 2.62 7.19 -28.71
N PRO A 554 1.87 7.22 -29.82
CA PRO A 554 1.45 8.48 -30.46
C PRO A 554 0.44 9.28 -29.62
N ARG A 555 -0.23 8.63 -28.66
CA ARG A 555 -1.16 9.26 -27.72
C ARG A 555 -0.44 10.03 -26.61
N TYR A 556 0.89 9.91 -26.54
CA TYR A 556 1.71 10.50 -25.49
C TYR A 556 1.46 12.00 -25.34
N ARG A 557 1.28 12.47 -24.11
CA ARG A 557 1.33 13.90 -23.75
C ARG A 557 2.13 14.09 -22.48
N THR A 558 2.89 15.17 -22.36
CA THR A 558 3.54 15.50 -21.08
C THR A 558 2.48 16.00 -20.10
N ILE A 559 1.61 16.92 -20.53
CA ILE A 559 0.57 17.50 -19.68
C ILE A 559 -0.78 17.44 -20.40
N ARG A 560 -1.83 17.12 -19.67
CA ARG A 560 -3.23 17.23 -20.11
C ARG A 560 -4.01 18.09 -19.12
N LEU A 561 -4.86 18.97 -19.65
CA LEU A 561 -5.70 19.87 -18.85
C LEU A 561 -7.18 19.66 -19.16
N GLY A 562 -7.96 19.40 -18.13
CA GLY A 562 -9.39 19.17 -18.19
C GLY A 562 -9.76 17.76 -18.67
N TRP A 563 -11.07 17.50 -18.73
CA TRP A 563 -11.63 16.23 -19.16
C TRP A 563 -12.70 16.42 -20.23
N LYS A 564 -12.78 15.46 -21.16
CA LYS A 564 -13.66 15.53 -22.33
C LYS A 564 -15.11 15.80 -21.94
N GLY A 565 -15.67 16.90 -22.48
CA GLY A 565 -17.06 17.31 -22.26
C GLY A 565 -17.34 17.99 -20.92
N TRP A 566 -16.35 18.08 -20.03
CA TRP A 566 -16.50 18.73 -18.72
C TRP A 566 -16.24 20.23 -18.83
N LYS A 567 -17.06 21.03 -18.14
CA LYS A 567 -17.00 22.51 -18.16
C LYS A 567 -16.09 23.11 -17.08
N TYR A 568 -15.41 22.26 -16.31
CA TYR A 568 -14.66 22.69 -15.15
C TYR A 568 -13.28 23.19 -15.54
N GLU A 569 -12.95 24.36 -15.02
CA GLU A 569 -11.67 25.04 -15.23
C GLU A 569 -10.56 24.35 -14.42
N THR A 570 -9.33 24.56 -14.86
CA THR A 570 -8.12 24.04 -14.18
C THR A 570 -6.97 25.02 -14.43
N PHE A 571 -6.52 25.68 -13.36
CA PHE A 571 -5.61 26.81 -13.45
C PHE A 571 -4.79 26.98 -12.17
N GLY A 572 -3.76 27.82 -12.22
CA GLY A 572 -2.92 28.13 -11.06
C GLY A 572 -1.92 27.03 -10.72
N HIS A 573 -1.70 26.07 -11.60
CA HIS A 573 -0.62 25.09 -11.46
C HIS A 573 0.71 25.73 -11.82
N MET A 574 1.79 25.31 -11.16
CA MET A 574 3.13 25.83 -11.42
C MET A 574 4.14 24.71 -11.56
N PHE A 575 4.96 24.78 -12.59
CA PHE A 575 6.18 23.98 -12.71
C PHE A 575 7.39 24.88 -12.48
N LEU A 576 8.11 24.60 -11.41
CA LEU A 576 9.31 25.30 -10.98
C LEU A 576 10.50 24.36 -11.15
N ASP A 577 11.50 24.76 -11.95
CA ASP A 577 12.75 24.03 -12.14
C ASP A 577 12.58 22.55 -12.54
N SER A 578 11.51 22.21 -13.26
CA SER A 578 11.28 20.83 -13.71
C SER A 578 12.11 20.51 -14.96
N THR A 579 12.62 19.29 -15.04
CA THR A 579 13.47 18.82 -16.15
C THR A 579 12.76 17.74 -16.96
N PHE A 580 13.17 17.59 -18.23
CA PHE A 580 12.53 16.68 -19.16
C PHE A 580 13.55 15.84 -19.92
N GLN A 581 13.19 14.57 -20.18
CA GLN A 581 13.99 13.66 -21.00
C GLN A 581 13.10 12.91 -22.01
N GLY A 582 13.72 12.40 -23.08
CA GLY A 582 13.06 11.51 -24.04
C GLY A 582 12.02 12.19 -24.93
N GLY A 583 12.03 13.52 -25.04
CA GLY A 583 11.05 14.30 -25.81
C GLY A 583 9.78 14.69 -25.04
N ALA A 584 9.80 14.58 -23.71
CA ALA A 584 8.84 15.26 -22.85
C ALA A 584 9.12 16.79 -22.87
N GLY A 585 8.10 17.61 -22.59
CA GLY A 585 8.27 19.06 -22.47
C GLY A 585 6.96 19.84 -22.58
N TYR A 586 7.04 21.16 -22.38
CA TYR A 586 5.87 22.06 -22.33
C TYR A 586 5.17 22.32 -23.67
N ASP A 587 5.69 21.76 -24.76
CA ASP A 587 5.03 21.77 -26.07
C ASP A 587 4.14 20.53 -26.29
N SER A 588 4.35 19.45 -25.53
CA SER A 588 3.53 18.24 -25.58
C SER A 588 2.35 18.33 -24.60
N VAL A 589 1.38 19.18 -24.95
CA VAL A 589 0.23 19.51 -24.08
C VAL A 589 -1.10 19.29 -24.81
N SER A 590 -2.12 18.78 -24.12
CA SER A 590 -3.51 18.79 -24.60
C SER A 590 -4.45 19.53 -23.66
N PHE A 591 -5.51 20.11 -24.23
CA PHE A 591 -6.57 20.83 -23.53
C PHE A 591 -7.90 20.14 -23.83
N ASP A 592 -8.26 19.22 -22.95
CA ASP A 592 -9.32 18.24 -23.17
C ASP A 592 -10.66 18.66 -22.55
N GLY A 593 -10.68 19.73 -21.74
CA GLY A 593 -11.90 20.35 -21.22
C GLY A 593 -12.74 21.10 -22.26
N ALA A 594 -13.90 21.62 -21.85
CA ALA A 594 -14.80 22.40 -22.70
C ALA A 594 -14.11 23.62 -23.35
N GLN A 595 -14.62 24.03 -24.51
CA GLN A 595 -14.06 25.13 -25.31
C GLN A 595 -14.06 26.48 -24.59
N ARG A 596 -15.05 26.73 -23.74
CA ARG A 596 -15.15 27.94 -22.91
C ARG A 596 -14.78 27.57 -21.48
N GLY A 597 -13.67 28.10 -20.99
CA GLY A 597 -13.15 27.90 -19.62
C GLY A 597 -11.66 28.21 -19.54
N ARG A 598 -11.18 28.49 -18.33
CA ARG A 598 -9.78 28.76 -18.02
C ARG A 598 -8.99 27.45 -17.86
N TYR A 599 -7.97 27.28 -18.70
CA TYR A 599 -7.06 26.13 -18.67
C TYR A 599 -5.63 26.64 -18.81
N ASP A 600 -4.87 26.65 -17.71
CA ASP A 600 -3.50 27.17 -17.72
C ASP A 600 -2.59 26.52 -16.67
N PHE A 601 -1.29 26.66 -16.93
CA PHE A 601 -0.24 26.48 -15.94
C PHE A 601 0.89 27.47 -16.22
N THR A 602 1.63 27.82 -15.17
CA THR A 602 2.81 28.69 -15.24
C THR A 602 4.08 27.85 -15.19
N VAL A 603 5.05 28.18 -16.05
CA VAL A 603 6.42 27.67 -15.95
C VAL A 603 7.28 28.74 -15.31
N ALA A 604 8.13 28.36 -14.37
CA ALA A 604 8.98 29.26 -13.60
C ALA A 604 10.35 28.65 -13.31
N TRP A 605 11.30 29.51 -12.99
CA TRP A 605 12.64 29.13 -12.52
C TRP A 605 12.98 29.78 -11.19
N SER A 606 13.86 29.18 -10.38
CA SER A 606 14.21 29.73 -9.07
C SER A 606 15.25 30.85 -9.15
N LEU A 607 14.96 32.00 -8.55
CA LEU A 607 15.93 33.04 -8.23
C LEU A 607 16.37 32.92 -6.78
N ASN A 608 17.61 32.54 -6.55
CA ASN A 608 18.26 32.59 -5.23
C ASN A 608 18.86 33.99 -5.01
N LEU A 609 18.21 34.82 -4.21
CA LEU A 609 18.59 36.20 -3.96
C LEU A 609 19.27 36.35 -2.61
N LYS A 610 20.41 37.05 -2.59
CA LYS A 610 21.01 37.59 -1.37
C LYS A 610 20.90 39.11 -1.37
N ALA A 611 20.48 39.70 -0.26
CA ALA A 611 20.41 41.14 -0.06
C ALA A 611 20.42 41.47 1.45
N PRO A 612 20.62 42.74 1.85
CA PRO A 612 20.54 43.13 3.25
C PRO A 612 19.20 42.72 3.88
N ALA A 613 19.24 42.22 5.10
CA ALA A 613 18.04 41.87 5.86
C ALA A 613 17.10 43.08 5.98
N GLY A 614 15.81 42.88 5.74
CA GLY A 614 14.81 43.95 5.77
C GLY A 614 14.76 44.83 4.52
N ALA A 615 15.60 44.60 3.51
CA ALA A 615 15.48 45.26 2.20
C ALA A 615 14.10 44.98 1.59
N VAL A 616 13.44 46.02 1.08
CA VAL A 616 12.15 45.90 0.39
C VAL A 616 12.40 45.42 -1.03
N LEU A 617 11.71 44.36 -1.42
CA LEU A 617 11.79 43.72 -2.73
C LEU A 617 10.47 43.95 -3.48
N VAL A 618 10.56 44.42 -4.72
CA VAL A 618 9.41 44.54 -5.62
C VAL A 618 9.74 43.85 -6.94
N LEU A 619 8.93 42.88 -7.35
CA LEU A 619 9.05 42.20 -8.63
C LEU A 619 7.84 42.45 -9.51
N LYS A 620 8.14 42.89 -10.74
CA LYS A 620 7.14 43.13 -11.78
C LYS A 620 7.46 42.30 -13.02
N ASN A 621 6.43 41.76 -13.67
CA ASN A 621 6.57 41.08 -14.95
C ASN A 621 6.76 42.09 -16.10
N LYS A 622 6.90 41.60 -17.34
CA LYS A 622 7.03 42.41 -18.56
C LYS A 622 5.90 43.42 -18.76
N ALA A 623 4.69 43.09 -18.34
CA ALA A 623 3.52 43.97 -18.43
C ALA A 623 3.48 45.04 -17.31
N GLY A 624 4.49 45.07 -16.44
CA GLY A 624 4.56 45.96 -15.28
C GLY A 624 3.66 45.52 -14.12
N GLN A 625 3.08 44.32 -14.18
CA GLN A 625 2.24 43.79 -13.10
C GLN A 625 3.13 43.30 -11.96
N GLU A 626 2.87 43.82 -10.77
CA GLU A 626 3.52 43.39 -9.53
C GLU A 626 2.92 42.07 -9.05
N TRP A 627 3.78 41.11 -8.75
CA TRP A 627 3.36 39.79 -8.23
C TRP A 627 4.07 39.40 -6.92
N PHE A 628 5.14 40.11 -6.57
CA PHE A 628 5.81 39.95 -5.27
C PHE A 628 6.25 41.31 -4.74
N HIS A 629 5.89 41.54 -3.48
CA HIS A 629 6.27 42.73 -2.73
C HIS A 629 6.40 42.34 -1.25
N ASP A 630 7.62 42.19 -0.77
CA ASP A 630 7.90 41.85 0.62
C ASP A 630 9.31 42.29 1.03
N LYS A 631 9.66 42.10 2.30
CA LYS A 631 10.99 42.35 2.83
C LYS A 631 11.85 41.09 2.77
N MET A 632 13.14 41.30 2.53
CA MET A 632 14.15 40.25 2.68
C MET A 632 14.14 39.74 4.13
N PRO A 633 14.09 38.41 4.37
CA PRO A 633 14.15 37.85 5.72
C PRO A 633 15.44 38.19 6.46
N ALA A 634 15.44 37.94 7.77
CA ALA A 634 16.61 38.17 8.64
C ALA A 634 17.86 37.39 8.20
N THR A 635 17.70 36.29 7.46
CA THR A 635 18.79 35.51 6.89
C THR A 635 19.54 36.24 5.76
N GLY A 636 18.94 37.30 5.18
CA GLY A 636 19.46 37.97 4.00
C GLY A 636 19.38 37.12 2.72
N GLN A 637 18.67 35.98 2.75
CA GLN A 637 18.56 35.04 1.64
C GLN A 637 17.11 34.66 1.39
N LEU A 638 16.71 34.64 0.12
CA LEU A 638 15.35 34.29 -0.30
C LEU A 638 15.39 33.59 -1.66
N THR A 639 14.64 32.51 -1.82
CA THR A 639 14.42 31.85 -3.11
C THR A 639 13.01 32.20 -3.60
N LEU A 640 12.91 32.74 -4.81
CA LEU A 640 11.66 33.18 -5.41
C LEU A 640 11.39 32.43 -6.73
N PRO A 641 10.15 31.97 -6.98
CA PRO A 641 9.79 31.45 -8.29
C PRO A 641 9.62 32.60 -9.28
N MET A 642 10.39 32.63 -10.36
CA MET A 642 10.34 33.65 -11.41
C MET A 642 9.54 33.13 -12.61
N PRO A 643 8.30 33.60 -12.85
CA PRO A 643 7.47 33.09 -13.94
C PRO A 643 8.08 33.36 -15.33
N GLU A 644 8.36 32.33 -16.10
CA GLU A 644 8.89 32.47 -17.45
C GLU A 644 7.77 32.76 -18.47
N PHE A 645 6.75 31.90 -18.49
CA PHE A 645 5.57 32.04 -19.34
C PHE A 645 4.35 31.32 -18.74
N ASP A 646 3.17 31.77 -19.13
CA ASP A 646 1.93 31.01 -18.97
C ASP A 646 1.64 30.18 -20.23
N ARG A 647 1.20 28.94 -20.05
CA ARG A 647 0.75 28.07 -21.14
C ARG A 647 -0.76 27.94 -21.09
N THR A 648 -1.44 28.47 -22.11
CA THR A 648 -2.90 28.38 -22.29
C THR A 648 -3.24 27.64 -23.58
N ARG A 649 -4.53 27.47 -23.90
CA ARG A 649 -4.95 26.87 -25.18
C ARG A 649 -4.42 27.64 -26.41
N ASP A 650 -4.22 28.96 -26.27
CA ASP A 650 -3.81 29.86 -27.35
C ASP A 650 -2.29 29.89 -27.60
N GLY A 651 -1.48 29.35 -26.68
CA GLY A 651 -0.02 29.31 -26.84
C GLY A 651 0.72 29.58 -25.53
N LYS A 652 1.98 30.01 -25.67
CA LYS A 652 2.82 30.49 -24.57
C LYS A 652 2.76 32.01 -24.53
N THR A 653 2.49 32.58 -23.36
CA THR A 653 2.54 34.02 -23.10
C THR A 653 3.76 34.33 -22.24
N PRO A 654 4.82 34.94 -22.81
CA PRO A 654 6.02 35.28 -22.03
C PRO A 654 5.73 36.31 -20.94
N LEU A 655 6.24 36.06 -19.73
CA LEU A 655 6.14 36.95 -18.56
C LEU A 655 7.45 37.69 -18.28
N ALA A 656 8.57 37.20 -18.80
CA ALA A 656 9.87 37.87 -18.79
C ALA A 656 9.99 38.94 -19.91
N PRO A 657 10.88 39.95 -19.77
CA PRO A 657 11.79 40.18 -18.66
C PRO A 657 11.07 40.66 -17.39
N HIS A 658 11.61 40.32 -16.23
CA HIS A 658 11.14 40.79 -14.93
C HIS A 658 11.96 41.97 -14.44
N THR A 659 11.31 42.92 -13.79
CA THR A 659 11.98 44.02 -13.10
C THR A 659 12.03 43.72 -11.60
N LEU A 660 13.22 43.47 -11.06
CA LEU A 660 13.49 43.39 -9.62
C LEU A 660 13.97 44.75 -9.13
N THR A 661 13.26 45.35 -8.18
CA THR A 661 13.70 46.53 -7.45
C THR A 661 13.96 46.15 -6.00
N VAL A 662 15.15 46.51 -5.49
CA VAL A 662 15.55 46.29 -4.10
C VAL A 662 15.90 47.61 -3.45
N THR A 663 15.25 47.93 -2.33
CA THR A 663 15.44 49.18 -1.58
C THR A 663 15.84 48.90 -0.13
N HIS A 664 16.95 49.46 0.31
CA HIS A 664 17.45 49.34 1.69
C HIS A 664 18.17 50.62 2.12
N GLY A 665 17.90 51.12 3.33
CA GLY A 665 18.58 52.31 3.87
C GLY A 665 18.50 53.57 2.99
N GLY A 666 17.43 53.75 2.21
CA GLY A 666 17.26 54.87 1.28
C GLY A 666 17.95 54.70 -0.08
N LYS A 667 18.73 53.64 -0.29
CA LYS A 667 19.30 53.27 -1.60
C LYS A 667 18.37 52.31 -2.33
N THR A 668 18.28 52.44 -3.65
CA THR A 668 17.49 51.56 -4.52
C THR A 668 18.33 51.06 -5.67
N THR A 669 18.25 49.76 -5.98
CA THR A 669 18.82 49.16 -7.18
C THR A 669 17.73 48.44 -7.96
N THR A 670 17.82 48.47 -9.29
CA THR A 670 16.90 47.76 -10.18
C THR A 670 17.68 46.82 -11.09
N ARG A 671 17.13 45.64 -11.35
CA ARG A 671 17.68 44.62 -12.27
C ARG A 671 16.59 44.13 -13.20
N GLN A 672 16.91 44.03 -14.49
CA GLN A 672 16.11 43.27 -15.45
C GLN A 672 16.59 41.82 -15.41
N LEU A 673 15.65 40.89 -15.26
CA LEU A 673 15.93 39.47 -15.11
C LEU A 673 15.21 38.71 -16.22
N THR A 674 15.97 37.88 -16.94
CA THR A 674 15.46 36.89 -17.90
C THR A 674 16.22 35.60 -17.66
N GLY A 675 15.53 34.48 -17.75
CA GLY A 675 16.11 33.17 -17.52
C GLY A 675 15.08 32.08 -17.81
N ASP A 676 15.59 30.86 -17.90
CA ASP A 676 14.87 29.61 -18.12
C ASP A 676 15.36 28.50 -17.16
N GLY A 677 16.11 28.89 -16.12
CA GLY A 677 16.67 27.98 -15.13
C GLY A 677 17.16 28.65 -13.84
N PRO A 678 17.47 27.86 -12.80
CA PRO A 678 17.90 28.36 -11.50
C PRO A 678 19.05 29.35 -11.60
N THR A 679 18.89 30.53 -10.99
CA THR A 679 19.87 31.62 -11.05
C THR A 679 20.11 32.19 -9.66
N SER A 680 21.36 32.58 -9.37
CA SER A 680 21.71 33.24 -8.12
C SER A 680 22.10 34.70 -8.36
N LEU A 681 21.61 35.60 -7.52
CA LEU A 681 21.93 37.02 -7.56
C LEU A 681 22.32 37.51 -6.16
N ASP A 682 23.48 38.14 -6.06
CA ASP A 682 23.98 38.72 -4.81
C ASP A 682 23.94 40.25 -4.88
N LEU A 683 23.10 40.86 -4.04
CA LEU A 683 22.94 42.29 -3.84
C LEU A 683 23.28 42.70 -2.41
N SER A 684 24.08 41.92 -1.69
CA SER A 684 24.46 42.19 -0.30
C SER A 684 25.25 43.49 -0.13
N GLY A 685 25.86 44.01 -1.21
CA GLY A 685 26.60 45.28 -1.22
C GLY A 685 25.74 46.55 -1.32
N LEU A 686 24.41 46.43 -1.34
CA LEU A 686 23.46 47.55 -1.31
C LEU A 686 23.45 48.23 0.08
#